data_AF-F7S4X5-F1
#
_entry.id   AF-F7S4X5-F1
#
_cell.length_a   1.000
_cell.length_b   1.000
_cell.length_c   1.000
_cell.angle_alpha   90.00
_cell.angle_beta   90.00
_cell.angle_gamma   90.00
#
_symmetry.space_group_name_H-M   'P 1'
#
loop_
_entity.id
_entity.type
_entity.pdbx_description
1 polymer ?
#
loop_
_entity_poly.entity_id
_entity_poly.type
_entity_poly.pdbx_seq_one_letter_code
_entity_poly.pdbx_strand_id
1 'polypeptide(L)'
;PPGAPRLATVLAYYLPQFHRIPENDAWWGTGFTEWTNLVRATPRFAGHYQPRAPRDLGFYSLDDPAVMPRQIAMAKEAGLGGFVFYYYWFNRRRLLERPVERFLTDPALDMPFCLMWANENWTRRWDGLEREILLAQDYRPEDDAALVDDFARHFADPRYIRLDGRPLLMIYRAALIPDPPATIARWRRLFAERHGETPLLFMAQSFHDYDPRRHGLDGAVEFPPHKLVVGAPKLDTALDLFDPAFSADVYRYDDIVAASLADPDPAYPLIRTAVPGWDNDPRREGAGVVLHEATPAAYQAWLAALIERARRAPVHGEPIVCINAWNEWAEGAYLEPDLHFGAAFLNATARAITGRADAADAQNLLLVGHDALPHGAQMLLLHLARTLRRQHGIVPRILLLGGGDLVPDYEAEGIVDLAPNEPALQHHVATYRAQGITAAIVNSLASARACGPLAEAGLRSILLVHEMPRLVEERALRGVARQGMRAAAATVFSSAHVRDALCAALEATPAAHVIPQGNYQGVRFDAAARRRFRARLGLAEDAFAVLGVGFGDLRKGFDLFLQAFRLLAAARPDIHFVWLGETHLWIRDYLGAEIEAARATGRFHLLPFDEDVAPAYCGADLYALTSREDPLPTTVIEAMAAGLPAIAFAGSGGIPDLLRETGAGESVPAGDVAAFAAAIAARLDHEALAAARPRIAAEAATRFDFAAYARRLLALASPGLIGVSCFVTNYNYERHLPRRLAGIFGQTYPLEEVTLLDDASTDGSVAVARETAAG
;
A
#
# COMPACT_ATOMS: atom_id res chain seq x y z
N PRO A 1 -12.49 8.97 -7.10
CA PRO A 1 -12.94 9.10 -8.51
C PRO A 1 -14.40 9.58 -8.60
N PRO A 2 -14.78 10.32 -9.66
CA PRO A 2 -16.09 10.96 -9.80
C PRO A 2 -17.31 10.02 -9.70
N GLY A 3 -17.15 8.73 -10.03
CA GLY A 3 -18.20 7.71 -9.93
C GLY A 3 -18.10 6.77 -8.72
N ALA A 4 -17.14 6.97 -7.81
CA ALA A 4 -17.08 6.17 -6.59
C ALA A 4 -18.15 6.65 -5.58
N PRO A 5 -18.85 5.74 -4.88
CA PRO A 5 -19.81 6.11 -3.86
C PRO A 5 -19.10 6.93 -2.78
N ARG A 6 -19.63 8.12 -2.50
CA ARG A 6 -19.11 9.01 -1.45
C ARG A 6 -19.79 8.66 -0.14
N LEU A 7 -19.01 8.53 0.92
CA LEU A 7 -19.51 8.21 2.25
C LEU A 7 -20.14 9.42 2.96
N ALA A 8 -19.71 10.62 2.60
CA ALA A 8 -20.22 11.89 3.09
C ALA A 8 -19.99 13.01 2.06
N THR A 9 -20.75 14.10 2.18
CA THR A 9 -20.46 15.38 1.53
C THR A 9 -19.33 16.05 2.30
N VAL A 10 -18.17 16.25 1.64
CA VAL A 10 -17.02 16.91 2.26
C VAL A 10 -16.78 18.27 1.62
N LEU A 11 -16.83 19.33 2.42
CA LEU A 11 -16.62 20.70 1.97
C LEU A 11 -15.24 21.21 2.40
N ALA A 12 -14.59 22.04 1.60
CA ALA A 12 -13.34 22.69 1.98
C ALA A 12 -13.49 24.21 1.96
N TYR A 13 -13.02 24.91 3.00
CA TYR A 13 -13.05 26.37 2.98
C TYR A 13 -12.12 26.93 1.90
N TYR A 14 -12.51 28.03 1.28
CA TYR A 14 -11.80 28.61 0.16
C TYR A 14 -11.44 30.06 0.49
N LEU A 15 -10.15 30.34 0.56
CA LEU A 15 -9.62 31.68 0.83
C LEU A 15 -9.53 32.48 -0.47
N PRO A 16 -10.24 33.62 -0.58
CA PRO A 16 -10.21 34.42 -1.79
C PRO A 16 -8.97 35.31 -1.90
N GLN A 17 -8.14 35.47 -0.85
CA GLN A 17 -7.07 36.48 -0.77
C GLN A 17 -5.82 36.24 -1.67
N PHE A 18 -5.90 35.30 -2.61
CA PHE A 18 -4.90 35.10 -3.67
C PHE A 18 -5.17 35.93 -4.93
N HIS A 19 -5.89 37.06 -4.79
CA HIS A 19 -5.96 38.12 -5.80
C HIS A 19 -5.76 39.48 -5.11
N ARG A 20 -5.32 40.47 -5.89
CA ARG A 20 -5.05 41.81 -5.37
C ARG A 20 -6.35 42.61 -5.24
N ILE A 21 -6.48 43.45 -4.23
CA ILE A 21 -7.52 44.49 -4.21
C ILE A 21 -6.89 45.83 -3.79
N PRO A 22 -7.44 46.97 -4.21
CA PRO A 22 -6.90 48.29 -3.89
C PRO A 22 -6.70 48.53 -2.38
N GLU A 23 -7.62 48.01 -1.57
CA GLU A 23 -7.58 48.09 -0.12
C GLU A 23 -6.37 47.36 0.45
N ASN A 24 -6.11 46.13 -0.02
CA ASN A 24 -4.96 45.35 0.40
C ASN A 24 -3.64 46.04 0.02
N ASP A 25 -3.56 46.56 -1.20
CA ASP A 25 -2.39 47.31 -1.67
C ASP A 25 -2.13 48.56 -0.81
N ALA A 26 -3.19 49.25 -0.37
CA ALA A 26 -3.09 50.42 0.49
C ALA A 26 -2.69 50.08 1.94
N TRP A 27 -3.13 48.93 2.46
CA TRP A 27 -2.93 48.57 3.87
C TRP A 27 -1.64 47.78 4.13
N TRP A 28 -1.23 46.90 3.21
CA TRP A 28 -0.08 46.01 3.40
C TRP A 28 1.03 46.17 2.34
N GLY A 29 0.83 47.06 1.38
CA GLY A 29 1.80 47.39 0.34
C GLY A 29 1.41 46.86 -1.04
N THR A 30 1.92 47.53 -2.08
CA THR A 30 1.56 47.25 -3.48
C THR A 30 1.87 45.81 -3.87
N GLY A 31 0.85 45.11 -4.38
CA GLY A 31 0.98 43.72 -4.82
C GLY A 31 0.60 42.69 -3.76
N PHE A 32 0.03 43.10 -2.63
CA PHE A 32 -0.21 42.18 -1.52
C PHE A 32 -1.23 41.08 -1.88
N THR A 33 -0.81 39.84 -1.64
CA THR A 33 -1.63 38.63 -1.57
C THR A 33 -1.08 37.77 -0.44
N GLU A 34 -1.78 36.70 -0.05
CA GLU A 34 -1.27 35.81 1.00
C GLU A 34 0.09 35.16 0.68
N TRP A 35 0.49 35.10 -0.60
CA TRP A 35 1.83 34.68 -0.99
C TRP A 35 2.93 35.55 -0.37
N THR A 36 2.66 36.84 -0.13
CA THR A 36 3.62 37.78 0.47
C THR A 36 4.06 37.35 1.87
N ASN A 37 3.15 36.74 2.64
CA ASN A 37 3.46 36.22 3.98
C ASN A 37 4.26 34.92 3.86
N LEU A 38 3.84 34.02 2.97
CA LEU A 38 4.45 32.70 2.81
C LEU A 38 5.93 32.75 2.39
N VAL A 39 6.29 33.63 1.43
CA VAL A 39 7.67 33.72 0.91
C VAL A 39 8.69 34.22 1.94
N ARG A 40 8.23 34.79 3.07
CA ARG A 40 9.10 35.27 4.16
C ARG A 40 9.35 34.21 5.22
N ALA A 41 8.61 33.11 5.19
CA ALA A 41 8.70 32.08 6.22
C ALA A 41 10.02 31.32 6.15
N THR A 42 10.60 31.03 7.31
CA THR A 42 11.83 30.23 7.45
C THR A 42 11.65 29.18 8.53
N PRO A 43 12.33 28.01 8.44
CA PRO A 43 12.34 27.05 9.53
C PRO A 43 12.80 27.69 10.83
N ARG A 44 12.02 27.49 11.90
CA ARG A 44 12.35 27.99 13.26
C ARG A 44 13.04 26.94 14.14
N PHE A 45 12.87 25.66 13.82
CA PHE A 45 13.40 24.52 14.57
C PHE A 45 13.58 23.29 13.65
N ALA A 46 14.33 22.29 14.10
CA ALA A 46 14.58 21.08 13.33
C ALA A 46 13.26 20.33 13.00
N GLY A 47 13.06 19.99 11.73
CA GLY A 47 11.81 19.37 11.25
C GLY A 47 10.66 20.35 10.99
N HIS A 48 10.84 21.66 11.22
CA HIS A 48 9.84 22.67 10.87
C HIS A 48 9.78 22.89 9.36
N TYR A 49 8.69 22.42 8.72
CA TYR A 49 8.51 22.55 7.27
C TYR A 49 8.07 23.96 6.85
N GLN A 50 9.05 24.83 6.62
CA GLN A 50 8.91 26.16 6.02
C GLN A 50 10.12 26.47 5.11
N PRO A 51 10.00 27.38 4.12
CA PRO A 51 8.75 27.84 3.55
C PRO A 51 8.03 26.70 2.83
N ARG A 52 6.70 26.72 2.87
CA ARG A 52 5.88 25.81 2.06
C ARG A 52 5.76 26.38 0.65
N ALA A 53 5.79 25.51 -0.36
CA ALA A 53 5.83 25.94 -1.76
C ALA A 53 4.86 25.13 -2.62
N PRO A 54 3.97 25.79 -3.39
CA PRO A 54 3.05 25.11 -4.31
C PRO A 54 3.82 24.45 -5.46
N ARG A 55 3.40 23.23 -5.84
CA ARG A 55 4.00 22.45 -6.93
C ARG A 55 3.27 22.61 -8.25
N ASP A 56 1.97 22.32 -8.28
CA ASP A 56 1.24 22.10 -9.54
C ASP A 56 0.61 23.39 -10.11
N LEU A 57 0.17 24.29 -9.23
CA LEU A 57 -0.43 25.57 -9.60
C LEU A 57 0.56 26.75 -9.50
N GLY A 58 1.69 26.56 -8.82
CA GLY A 58 2.65 27.62 -8.51
C GLY A 58 2.05 28.72 -7.63
N PHE A 59 2.78 29.84 -7.50
CA PHE A 59 2.31 31.04 -6.81
C PHE A 59 1.31 31.81 -7.70
N TYR A 60 0.08 31.29 -7.76
CA TYR A 60 -0.94 31.76 -8.70
C TYR A 60 -1.62 33.07 -8.30
N SER A 61 -2.34 33.70 -9.23
CA SER A 61 -3.32 34.74 -8.93
C SER A 61 -4.72 34.23 -9.27
N LEU A 62 -5.71 34.46 -8.41
CA LEU A 62 -7.12 34.15 -8.71
C LEU A 62 -7.73 35.08 -9.77
N ASP A 63 -7.01 36.11 -10.20
CA ASP A 63 -7.33 36.88 -11.41
C ASP A 63 -7.04 36.10 -12.70
N ASP A 64 -6.19 35.06 -12.64
CA ASP A 64 -5.91 34.22 -13.80
C ASP A 64 -7.13 33.32 -14.10
N PRO A 65 -7.70 33.42 -15.32
CA PRO A 65 -8.84 32.60 -15.70
C PRO A 65 -8.57 31.09 -15.64
N ALA A 66 -7.32 30.65 -15.74
CA ALA A 66 -6.96 29.23 -15.76
C ALA A 66 -6.92 28.56 -14.37
N VAL A 67 -6.83 29.32 -13.28
CA VAL A 67 -6.55 28.78 -11.94
C VAL A 67 -7.75 28.04 -11.34
N MET A 68 -8.90 28.71 -11.20
CA MET A 68 -10.10 28.10 -10.61
C MET A 68 -10.57 26.84 -11.35
N PRO A 69 -10.59 26.78 -12.70
CA PRO A 69 -10.90 25.53 -13.40
C PRO A 69 -9.99 24.36 -13.00
N ARG A 70 -8.69 24.62 -12.80
CA ARG A 70 -7.73 23.58 -12.38
C ARG A 70 -7.95 23.17 -10.92
N GLN A 71 -8.23 24.13 -10.03
CA GLN A 71 -8.57 23.84 -8.63
C GLN A 71 -9.85 23.00 -8.53
N ILE A 72 -10.89 23.36 -9.29
CA ILE A 72 -12.15 22.61 -9.36
C ILE A 72 -11.91 21.19 -9.87
N ALA A 73 -11.09 21.02 -10.92
CA ALA A 73 -10.74 19.70 -11.44
C ALA A 73 -10.08 18.83 -10.36
N MET A 74 -9.05 19.36 -9.67
CA MET A 74 -8.36 18.65 -8.59
C MET A 74 -9.31 18.30 -7.42
N ALA A 75 -10.16 19.26 -7.00
CA ALA A 75 -11.13 19.06 -5.94
C ALA A 75 -12.16 17.96 -6.28
N LYS A 76 -12.67 17.97 -7.51
CA LYS A 76 -13.60 16.95 -8.00
C LYS A 76 -12.95 15.58 -8.14
N GLU A 77 -11.71 15.51 -8.60
CA GLU A 77 -10.94 14.26 -8.68
C GLU A 77 -10.74 13.63 -7.29
N ALA A 78 -10.48 14.48 -6.28
CA ALA A 78 -10.42 14.09 -4.88
C ALA A 78 -11.79 13.79 -4.25
N GLY A 79 -12.89 14.04 -4.95
CA GLY A 79 -14.25 13.73 -4.49
C GLY A 79 -14.88 14.76 -3.56
N LEU A 80 -14.31 15.97 -3.45
CA LEU A 80 -14.91 17.06 -2.67
C LEU A 80 -16.34 17.35 -3.15
N GLY A 81 -17.20 17.65 -2.17
CA GLY A 81 -18.60 17.99 -2.36
C GLY A 81 -18.82 19.45 -2.72
N GLY A 82 -17.92 20.35 -2.33
CA GLY A 82 -18.04 21.78 -2.63
C GLY A 82 -17.01 22.65 -1.90
N PHE A 83 -17.05 23.94 -2.19
CA PHE A 83 -16.22 24.96 -1.51
C PHE A 83 -17.05 25.84 -0.57
N VAL A 84 -16.48 26.22 0.56
CA VAL A 84 -17.06 27.23 1.47
C VAL A 84 -16.26 28.52 1.32
N PHE A 85 -16.74 29.47 0.52
CA PHE A 85 -16.03 30.73 0.30
C PHE A 85 -16.08 31.60 1.54
N TYR A 86 -14.93 32.08 2.00
CA TYR A 86 -14.92 33.24 2.89
C TYR A 86 -15.52 34.43 2.15
N TYR A 87 -16.52 35.03 2.78
CA TYR A 87 -17.28 36.13 2.24
C TYR A 87 -17.12 37.35 3.14
N TYR A 88 -16.75 38.48 2.54
CA TYR A 88 -16.43 39.70 3.25
C TYR A 88 -17.39 40.80 2.82
N TRP A 89 -18.33 41.10 3.71
CA TRP A 89 -19.33 42.14 3.53
C TRP A 89 -19.33 43.03 4.76
N PHE A 90 -19.18 44.33 4.54
CA PHE A 90 -19.01 45.39 5.53
C PHE A 90 -19.91 46.57 5.22
N ASN A 91 -21.03 46.72 5.92
CA ASN A 91 -21.88 47.91 5.82
C ASN A 91 -22.21 48.34 4.35
N ARG A 92 -22.58 47.38 3.49
CA ARG A 92 -22.84 47.51 2.03
C ARG A 92 -21.61 47.58 1.11
N ARG A 93 -20.42 47.35 1.64
CA ARG A 93 -19.17 47.20 0.86
C ARG A 93 -18.73 45.74 0.89
N ARG A 94 -18.39 45.20 -0.28
CA ARG A 94 -17.78 43.87 -0.40
C ARG A 94 -16.27 44.01 -0.61
N LEU A 95 -15.52 43.07 -0.07
CA LEU A 95 -14.08 42.93 -0.33
C LEU A 95 -13.79 41.49 -0.75
N LEU A 96 -12.69 41.29 -1.48
CA LEU A 96 -12.23 39.97 -1.94
C LEU A 96 -13.32 39.15 -2.66
N GLU A 97 -14.32 39.79 -3.24
CA GLU A 97 -15.53 39.15 -3.76
C GLU A 97 -15.32 38.52 -5.14
N ARG A 98 -14.29 38.97 -5.88
CA ARG A 98 -14.09 38.63 -7.29
C ARG A 98 -14.12 37.11 -7.56
N PRO A 99 -13.51 36.23 -6.74
CA PRO A 99 -13.61 34.79 -6.91
C PRO A 99 -15.03 34.23 -6.87
N VAL A 100 -15.84 34.62 -5.89
CA VAL A 100 -17.22 34.13 -5.77
C VAL A 100 -18.16 34.79 -6.80
N GLU A 101 -17.92 36.06 -7.16
CA GLU A 101 -18.65 36.70 -8.27
C GLU A 101 -18.38 36.01 -9.60
N ARG A 102 -17.14 35.54 -9.80
CA ARG A 102 -16.78 34.75 -10.97
C ARG A 102 -17.52 33.43 -11.00
N PHE A 103 -17.70 32.76 -9.85
CA PHE A 103 -18.56 31.58 -9.75
C PHE A 103 -19.96 31.89 -10.27
N LEU A 104 -20.60 32.97 -9.81
CA LEU A 104 -21.96 33.32 -10.24
C LEU A 104 -22.07 33.66 -11.74
N THR A 105 -21.04 34.28 -12.32
CA THR A 105 -21.06 34.75 -13.71
C THR A 105 -20.57 33.72 -14.72
N ASP A 106 -19.75 32.75 -14.30
CA ASP A 106 -19.18 31.70 -15.15
C ASP A 106 -19.77 30.32 -14.78
N PRO A 107 -20.78 29.82 -15.54
CA PRO A 107 -21.37 28.51 -15.29
C PRO A 107 -20.40 27.35 -15.60
N ALA A 108 -19.27 27.59 -16.29
CA ALA A 108 -18.27 26.55 -16.53
C ALA A 108 -17.45 26.23 -15.26
N LEU A 109 -17.45 27.11 -14.25
CA LEU A 109 -16.92 26.83 -12.91
C LEU A 109 -17.88 25.91 -12.13
N ASP A 110 -18.06 24.70 -12.64
CA ASP A 110 -19.00 23.73 -12.09
C ASP A 110 -18.45 23.11 -10.80
N MET A 111 -18.79 23.69 -9.65
CA MET A 111 -18.49 23.16 -8.32
C MET A 111 -19.54 23.68 -7.34
N PRO A 112 -20.15 22.83 -6.50
CA PRO A 112 -21.05 23.31 -5.48
C PRO A 112 -20.34 24.23 -4.49
N PHE A 113 -21.06 25.22 -3.96
CA PHE A 113 -20.46 26.16 -3.00
C PHE A 113 -21.46 26.72 -2.00
N CYS A 114 -20.96 27.21 -0.87
CA CYS A 114 -21.71 28.08 0.04
C CYS A 114 -20.78 29.15 0.64
N LEU A 115 -21.33 29.97 1.55
CA LEU A 115 -20.61 31.11 2.12
C LEU A 115 -20.34 30.94 3.61
N MET A 116 -19.14 31.36 4.02
CA MET A 116 -18.77 31.68 5.39
C MET A 116 -18.57 33.19 5.51
N TRP A 117 -19.51 33.89 6.13
CA TRP A 117 -19.42 35.33 6.33
C TRP A 117 -18.42 35.64 7.45
N ALA A 118 -17.25 36.17 7.06
CA ALA A 118 -16.23 36.68 7.96
C ALA A 118 -16.67 38.06 8.48
N ASN A 119 -17.59 38.05 9.45
CA ASN A 119 -18.34 39.21 9.94
C ASN A 119 -17.61 40.04 11.02
N GLU A 120 -16.31 39.82 11.21
CA GLU A 120 -15.52 40.57 12.17
C GLU A 120 -14.89 41.81 11.56
N ASN A 121 -14.62 42.82 12.39
CA ASN A 121 -13.94 44.03 11.94
C ASN A 121 -12.62 43.69 11.24
N TRP A 122 -12.35 44.36 10.14
CA TRP A 122 -11.06 44.26 9.47
C TRP A 122 -10.05 45.11 10.24
N THR A 123 -9.04 44.49 10.85
CA THR A 123 -8.02 45.17 11.66
C THR A 123 -6.63 45.00 11.07
N ARG A 124 -5.68 45.88 11.46
CA ARG A 124 -4.29 45.82 10.95
C ARG A 124 -3.47 44.64 11.50
N ARG A 125 -3.86 44.05 12.63
CA ARG A 125 -3.23 42.85 13.20
C ARG A 125 -4.18 41.66 13.08
N TRP A 126 -3.65 40.53 12.61
CA TRP A 126 -4.35 39.25 12.44
C TRP A 126 -4.78 38.58 13.77
N ASP A 127 -4.69 39.27 14.91
CA ASP A 127 -4.96 38.75 16.25
C ASP A 127 -6.39 39.05 16.76
N GLY A 128 -7.21 39.74 15.95
CA GLY A 128 -8.59 40.08 16.30
C GLY A 128 -8.73 41.10 17.44
N LEU A 129 -7.63 41.72 17.89
CA LEU A 129 -7.64 42.72 18.96
C LEU A 129 -7.75 44.15 18.39
N GLU A 130 -8.80 44.85 18.81
CA GLU A 130 -9.26 46.16 18.30
C GLU A 130 -8.35 47.33 18.68
N ARG A 131 -7.16 47.45 18.08
CA ARG A 131 -6.35 48.67 18.25
C ARG A 131 -6.23 49.54 16.99
N GLU A 132 -6.54 49.00 15.82
CA GLU A 132 -6.65 49.79 14.60
C GLU A 132 -7.58 49.11 13.56
N ILE A 133 -8.84 49.57 13.52
CA ILE A 133 -9.86 49.08 12.60
C ILE A 133 -9.66 49.77 11.24
N LEU A 134 -9.41 48.97 10.20
CA LEU A 134 -9.30 49.40 8.80
C LEU A 134 -10.67 49.49 8.13
N LEU A 135 -11.58 48.58 8.46
CA LEU A 135 -12.96 48.57 8.00
C LEU A 135 -13.88 47.92 9.07
N ALA A 136 -14.92 48.64 9.49
CA ALA A 136 -15.83 48.20 10.54
C ALA A 136 -17.06 47.46 9.98
N GLN A 137 -17.65 46.60 10.81
CA GLN A 137 -18.96 45.98 10.61
C GLN A 137 -19.90 46.43 11.74
N ASP A 138 -20.85 47.31 11.43
CA ASP A 138 -21.63 48.04 12.44
C ASP A 138 -23.02 47.44 12.74
N TYR A 139 -23.49 46.49 11.92
CA TYR A 139 -24.80 45.83 12.07
C TYR A 139 -25.99 46.79 12.16
N ARG A 140 -25.98 47.86 11.36
CA ARG A 140 -27.05 48.86 11.32
C ARG A 140 -28.35 48.22 10.78
N PRO A 141 -29.51 48.33 11.46
CA PRO A 141 -30.74 47.70 11.00
C PRO A 141 -31.18 48.12 9.58
N GLU A 142 -30.88 49.34 9.16
CA GLU A 142 -31.14 49.84 7.80
C GLU A 142 -30.34 49.11 6.70
N ASP A 143 -29.30 48.38 7.08
CA ASP A 143 -28.46 47.60 6.17
C ASP A 143 -28.94 46.15 6.01
N ASP A 144 -29.82 45.66 6.89
CA ASP A 144 -30.25 44.26 6.93
C ASP A 144 -30.87 43.80 5.60
N ALA A 145 -31.70 44.64 4.98
CA ALA A 145 -32.31 44.31 3.70
C ALA A 145 -31.25 44.14 2.60
N ALA A 146 -30.23 45.02 2.57
CA ALA A 146 -29.16 44.94 1.59
C ALA A 146 -28.26 43.73 1.83
N LEU A 147 -27.98 43.39 3.09
CA LEU A 147 -27.23 42.20 3.48
C LEU A 147 -27.96 40.91 3.04
N VAL A 148 -29.26 40.83 3.35
CA VAL A 148 -30.12 39.69 2.98
C VAL A 148 -30.22 39.54 1.46
N ASP A 149 -30.44 40.66 0.74
CA ASP A 149 -30.51 40.66 -0.73
C ASP A 149 -29.19 40.18 -1.35
N ASP A 150 -28.06 40.60 -0.77
CA ASP A 150 -26.73 40.22 -1.25
C ASP A 150 -26.37 38.76 -0.93
N PHE A 151 -26.87 38.16 0.15
CA PHE A 151 -26.77 36.72 0.35
C PHE A 151 -27.69 35.94 -0.60
N ALA A 152 -28.96 36.37 -0.72
CA ALA A 152 -29.97 35.67 -1.50
C ALA A 152 -29.62 35.55 -3.00
N ARG A 153 -28.90 36.53 -3.56
CA ARG A 153 -28.41 36.42 -4.95
C ARG A 153 -27.50 35.20 -5.18
N HIS A 154 -26.78 34.75 -4.15
CA HIS A 154 -25.96 33.54 -4.24
C HIS A 154 -26.83 32.28 -4.11
N PHE A 155 -27.86 32.33 -3.26
CA PHE A 155 -28.78 31.20 -3.06
C PHE A 155 -29.54 30.83 -4.34
N ALA A 156 -29.72 31.80 -5.24
CA ALA A 156 -30.33 31.61 -6.55
C ALA A 156 -29.45 30.80 -7.52
N ASP A 157 -28.14 30.65 -7.27
CA ASP A 157 -27.27 29.81 -8.09
C ASP A 157 -27.62 28.33 -7.87
N PRO A 158 -27.83 27.53 -8.94
CA PRO A 158 -28.19 26.12 -8.80
C PRO A 158 -27.08 25.27 -8.14
N ARG A 159 -25.84 25.75 -8.08
CA ARG A 159 -24.71 25.10 -7.41
C ARG A 159 -24.64 25.45 -5.92
N TYR A 160 -25.49 26.36 -5.41
CA TYR A 160 -25.46 26.72 -4.00
C TYR A 160 -25.84 25.52 -3.13
N ILE A 161 -25.01 25.21 -2.13
CA ILE A 161 -25.20 24.04 -1.27
C ILE A 161 -26.43 24.25 -0.39
N ARG A 162 -27.33 23.26 -0.46
CA ARG A 162 -28.57 23.21 0.32
C ARG A 162 -28.60 21.92 1.11
N LEU A 163 -29.00 22.00 2.38
CA LEU A 163 -29.30 20.82 3.20
C LEU A 163 -30.81 20.82 3.45
N ASP A 164 -31.47 19.68 3.22
CA ASP A 164 -32.94 19.58 3.30
C ASP A 164 -33.65 20.66 2.45
N GLY A 165 -33.10 20.96 1.26
CA GLY A 165 -33.60 21.99 0.34
C GLY A 165 -33.35 23.45 0.75
N ARG A 166 -32.79 23.69 1.94
CA ARG A 166 -32.57 25.03 2.51
C ARG A 166 -31.12 25.51 2.28
N PRO A 167 -30.87 26.78 1.87
CA PRO A 167 -29.52 27.30 1.66
C PRO A 167 -28.69 27.25 2.94
N LEU A 168 -27.46 26.73 2.88
CA LEU A 168 -26.54 26.74 4.01
C LEU A 168 -25.71 28.03 4.02
N LEU A 169 -25.86 28.85 5.06
CA LEU A 169 -25.05 30.06 5.28
C LEU A 169 -24.34 29.97 6.62
N MET A 170 -23.01 30.13 6.60
CA MET A 170 -22.19 30.09 7.81
C MET A 170 -21.77 31.51 8.24
N ILE A 171 -21.69 31.75 9.54
CA ILE A 171 -21.35 33.04 10.17
C ILE A 171 -20.14 32.82 11.09
N TYR A 172 -19.07 33.58 10.89
CA TYR A 172 -17.80 33.32 11.58
C TYR A 172 -17.84 33.65 13.08
N ARG A 173 -18.44 34.79 13.48
CA ARG A 173 -18.53 35.26 14.87
C ARG A 173 -19.93 35.75 15.21
N ALA A 174 -20.83 34.83 15.55
CA ALA A 174 -22.20 35.15 15.91
C ALA A 174 -22.32 36.13 17.10
N ALA A 175 -21.43 36.03 18.09
CA ALA A 175 -21.40 36.91 19.26
C ALA A 175 -21.18 38.40 18.95
N LEU A 176 -20.67 38.77 17.77
CA LEU A 176 -20.51 40.18 17.38
C LEU A 176 -21.83 40.83 16.91
N ILE A 177 -22.84 40.02 16.59
CA ILE A 177 -24.15 40.52 16.15
C ILE A 177 -24.88 41.13 17.36
N PRO A 178 -25.36 42.38 17.29
CA PRO A 178 -26.16 42.96 18.37
C PRO A 178 -27.50 42.23 18.52
N ASP A 179 -27.82 41.82 19.75
CA ASP A 179 -29.00 41.01 20.10
C ASP A 179 -29.23 39.88 19.07
N PRO A 180 -28.32 38.88 19.02
CA PRO A 180 -28.31 37.89 17.95
C PRO A 180 -29.67 37.21 17.74
N PRO A 181 -30.41 36.73 18.77
CA PRO A 181 -31.71 36.11 18.56
C PRO A 181 -32.72 37.00 17.84
N ALA A 182 -32.83 38.28 18.22
CA ALA A 182 -33.76 39.21 17.59
C ALA A 182 -33.33 39.59 16.16
N THR A 183 -32.02 39.79 15.95
CA THR A 183 -31.46 40.14 14.65
C THR A 183 -31.54 38.98 13.66
N ILE A 184 -31.20 37.76 14.07
CA ILE A 184 -31.36 36.55 13.25
C ILE A 184 -32.84 36.32 12.89
N ALA A 185 -33.77 36.49 13.84
CA ALA A 185 -35.21 36.37 13.55
C ALA A 185 -35.69 37.43 12.54
N ARG A 186 -35.12 38.64 12.58
CA ARG A 186 -35.40 39.70 11.60
C ARG A 186 -34.87 39.34 10.22
N TRP A 187 -33.64 38.83 10.11
CA TRP A 187 -33.08 38.38 8.82
C TRP A 187 -33.87 37.21 8.23
N ARG A 188 -34.30 36.23 9.04
CA ARG A 188 -35.15 35.13 8.55
C ARG A 188 -36.46 35.61 7.95
N ARG A 189 -37.13 36.59 8.59
CA ARG A 189 -38.34 37.22 8.02
C ARG A 189 -38.03 37.90 6.68
N LEU A 190 -36.94 38.66 6.61
CA LEU A 190 -36.52 39.31 5.38
C LEU A 190 -36.22 38.31 4.25
N PHE A 191 -35.51 37.21 4.53
CA PHE A 191 -35.28 36.14 3.54
C PHE A 191 -36.59 35.55 3.02
N ALA A 192 -37.53 35.24 3.91
CA ALA A 192 -38.82 34.65 3.56
C ALA A 192 -39.71 35.63 2.76
N GLU A 193 -39.82 36.88 3.21
CA GLU A 193 -40.70 37.89 2.60
C GLU A 193 -40.17 38.40 1.25
N ARG A 194 -38.85 38.55 1.10
CA ARG A 194 -38.23 39.16 -0.08
C ARG A 194 -37.81 38.14 -1.14
N HIS A 195 -37.36 36.95 -0.71
CA HIS A 195 -36.77 35.96 -1.60
C HIS A 195 -37.45 34.59 -1.54
N GLY A 196 -38.41 34.38 -0.63
CA GLY A 196 -39.05 33.08 -0.44
C GLY A 196 -38.11 32.01 0.12
N GLU A 197 -36.98 32.42 0.71
CA GLU A 197 -35.92 31.51 1.18
C GLU A 197 -35.98 31.33 2.70
N THR A 198 -35.60 30.15 3.16
CA THR A 198 -35.49 29.82 4.59
C THR A 198 -34.10 29.24 4.90
N PRO A 199 -33.03 30.05 4.86
CA PRO A 199 -31.67 29.53 5.02
C PRO A 199 -31.45 28.83 6.37
N LEU A 200 -30.55 27.85 6.36
CA LEU A 200 -29.91 27.27 7.53
C LEU A 200 -28.73 28.16 7.91
N LEU A 201 -28.79 28.77 9.09
CA LEU A 201 -27.79 29.70 9.58
C LEU A 201 -26.93 28.98 10.62
N PHE A 202 -25.66 28.76 10.29
CA PHE A 202 -24.69 28.04 11.12
C PHE A 202 -23.63 29.01 11.64
N MET A 203 -23.20 28.87 12.90
CA MET A 203 -22.02 29.61 13.40
C MET A 203 -20.75 28.78 13.33
N ALA A 204 -19.60 29.43 13.11
CA ALA A 204 -18.33 28.80 13.43
C ALA A 204 -18.13 28.72 14.95
N GLN A 205 -17.61 27.60 15.45
CA GLN A 205 -17.18 27.46 16.84
C GLN A 205 -15.80 28.12 17.03
N SER A 206 -15.80 29.38 17.46
CA SER A 206 -14.59 30.19 17.61
C SER A 206 -14.66 31.05 18.87
N PHE A 207 -13.51 31.53 19.38
CA PHE A 207 -13.42 32.47 20.51
C PHE A 207 -14.24 32.12 21.77
N HIS A 208 -14.27 30.83 22.16
CA HIS A 208 -15.04 30.31 23.29
C HIS A 208 -16.58 30.45 23.17
N ASP A 209 -17.09 30.70 21.97
CA ASP A 209 -18.52 30.72 21.66
C ASP A 209 -18.89 29.52 20.79
N TYR A 210 -19.64 28.57 21.37
CA TYR A 210 -19.84 27.24 20.79
C TYR A 210 -21.30 26.83 20.60
N ASP A 211 -22.25 27.40 21.34
CA ASP A 211 -23.65 26.95 21.36
C ASP A 211 -24.55 27.85 20.48
N PRO A 212 -24.96 27.40 19.29
CA PRO A 212 -25.73 28.21 18.33
C PRO A 212 -27.12 28.61 18.83
N ARG A 213 -27.67 27.86 19.78
CA ARG A 213 -29.04 28.11 20.29
C ARG A 213 -29.13 29.43 21.04
N ARG A 214 -28.02 29.89 21.63
CA ARG A 214 -27.93 31.18 22.31
C ARG A 214 -28.10 32.37 21.35
N HIS A 215 -27.86 32.14 20.07
CA HIS A 215 -27.89 33.15 19.03
C HIS A 215 -29.09 33.02 18.06
N GLY A 216 -29.96 32.03 18.25
CA GLY A 216 -31.09 31.76 17.33
C GLY A 216 -30.69 31.09 16.01
N LEU A 217 -29.55 30.40 15.99
CA LEU A 217 -28.97 29.72 14.82
C LEU A 217 -29.37 28.23 14.77
N ASP A 218 -29.37 27.65 13.57
CA ASP A 218 -29.82 26.26 13.34
C ASP A 218 -28.78 25.22 13.76
N GLY A 219 -27.49 25.59 13.75
CA GLY A 219 -26.39 24.67 14.06
C GLY A 219 -25.03 25.38 14.11
N ALA A 220 -23.97 24.59 14.23
CA ALA A 220 -22.61 25.09 14.25
C ALA A 220 -21.68 24.26 13.34
N VAL A 221 -20.53 24.84 12.99
CA VAL A 221 -19.43 24.18 12.29
C VAL A 221 -18.16 24.35 13.12
N GLU A 222 -17.37 23.28 13.24
CA GLU A 222 -16.09 23.38 13.96
C GLU A 222 -15.07 24.21 13.18
N PHE A 223 -14.22 24.91 13.91
CA PHE A 223 -13.17 25.75 13.33
C PHE A 223 -11.81 25.45 14.01
N PRO A 224 -11.27 24.23 13.82
CA PRO A 224 -9.95 23.87 14.35
C PRO A 224 -8.84 24.74 13.76
N PRO A 225 -7.68 24.86 14.42
CA PRO A 225 -7.30 24.12 15.62
C PRO A 225 -7.66 24.81 16.95
N HIS A 226 -8.12 26.06 16.92
CA HIS A 226 -8.23 26.94 18.10
C HIS A 226 -8.97 26.33 19.30
N LYS A 227 -10.11 25.66 19.09
CA LYS A 227 -10.87 24.98 20.14
C LYS A 227 -10.13 23.74 20.67
N LEU A 228 -9.45 23.00 19.78
CA LEU A 228 -8.84 21.70 20.06
C LEU A 228 -7.50 21.80 20.78
N VAL A 229 -6.78 22.92 20.60
CA VAL A 229 -5.50 23.16 21.30
C VAL A 229 -5.69 23.58 22.75
N VAL A 230 -6.90 23.96 23.16
CA VAL A 230 -7.18 24.37 24.54
C VAL A 230 -6.99 23.18 25.48
N GLY A 231 -5.94 23.24 26.32
CA GLY A 231 -5.60 22.18 27.26
C GLY A 231 -4.83 21.01 26.66
N ALA A 232 -4.48 21.06 25.38
CA ALA A 232 -3.59 20.08 24.74
C ALA A 232 -2.15 20.26 25.27
N PRO A 233 -1.36 19.16 25.38
CA PRO A 233 0.03 19.25 25.80
C PRO A 233 0.86 19.98 24.74
N LYS A 234 1.65 20.96 25.16
CA LYS A 234 2.63 21.65 24.30
C LYS A 234 3.93 20.86 24.22
N LEU A 235 4.60 20.96 23.07
CA LEU A 235 5.87 20.31 22.79
C LEU A 235 7.05 21.18 23.24
N ASP A 236 7.21 21.39 24.55
CA ASP A 236 8.11 22.44 25.07
C ASP A 236 9.56 21.99 25.36
N THR A 237 9.85 20.69 25.46
CA THR A 237 11.15 20.19 25.98
C THR A 237 12.04 19.45 24.97
N ALA A 238 11.65 19.39 23.69
CA ALA A 238 12.34 18.55 22.69
C ALA A 238 12.64 19.24 21.34
N LEU A 239 12.34 20.53 21.18
CA LEU A 239 12.61 21.23 19.92
C LEU A 239 14.05 21.74 19.85
N ASP A 240 14.77 21.32 18.82
CA ASP A 240 16.07 21.90 18.45
C ASP A 240 15.84 23.21 17.69
N LEU A 241 15.85 24.33 18.43
CA LEU A 241 15.52 25.66 17.91
C LEU A 241 16.67 26.24 17.07
N PHE A 242 16.35 26.73 15.88
CA PHE A 242 17.25 27.54 15.05
C PHE A 242 17.10 29.03 15.34
N ASP A 243 15.91 29.44 15.79
CA ASP A 243 15.58 30.81 16.15
C ASP A 243 15.39 30.93 17.68
N PRO A 244 16.31 31.59 18.40
CA PRO A 244 16.20 31.77 19.84
C PRO A 244 15.08 32.73 20.27
N ALA A 245 14.48 33.48 19.34
CA ALA A 245 13.32 34.33 19.60
C ALA A 245 11.97 33.61 19.38
N PHE A 246 12.00 32.33 18.98
CA PHE A 246 10.80 31.54 18.75
C PHE A 246 10.01 31.32 20.05
N SER A 247 8.72 31.67 20.02
CA SER A 247 7.79 31.65 21.17
C SER A 247 6.41 31.11 20.81
N ALA A 248 6.27 30.48 19.64
CA ALA A 248 5.02 29.92 19.17
C ALA A 248 4.63 28.70 20.01
N ASP A 249 3.33 28.45 20.11
CA ASP A 249 2.83 27.25 20.74
C ASP A 249 2.87 26.09 19.74
N VAL A 250 3.66 25.05 20.04
CA VAL A 250 3.81 23.87 19.19
C VAL A 250 3.08 22.69 19.82
N TYR A 251 2.22 22.02 19.06
CA TYR A 251 1.44 20.85 19.48
C TYR A 251 1.72 19.69 18.53
N ARG A 252 1.66 18.44 19.03
CA ARG A 252 1.68 17.27 18.14
C ARG A 252 0.34 17.16 17.44
N TYR A 253 0.38 16.91 16.13
CA TYR A 253 -0.84 16.75 15.34
C TYR A 253 -1.73 15.62 15.88
N ASP A 254 -1.15 14.48 16.25
CA ASP A 254 -1.90 13.32 16.78
C ASP A 254 -2.63 13.61 18.09
N ASP A 255 -2.07 14.46 18.96
CA ASP A 255 -2.73 14.85 20.21
C ASP A 255 -4.00 15.68 19.93
N ILE A 256 -3.95 16.53 18.90
CA ILE A 256 -5.10 17.33 18.44
C ILE A 256 -6.15 16.47 17.75
N VAL A 257 -5.72 15.48 16.96
CA VAL A 257 -6.61 14.47 16.38
C VAL A 257 -7.32 13.70 17.50
N ALA A 258 -6.59 13.22 18.50
CA ALA A 258 -7.16 12.51 19.64
C ALA A 258 -8.16 13.37 20.41
N ALA A 259 -7.84 14.65 20.65
CA ALA A 259 -8.76 15.59 21.28
C ALA A 259 -10.04 15.81 20.47
N SER A 260 -9.94 15.95 19.14
CA SER A 260 -11.09 16.07 18.25
C SER A 260 -12.00 14.83 18.28
N LEU A 261 -11.39 13.64 18.23
CA LEU A 261 -12.14 12.38 18.23
C LEU A 261 -12.79 12.08 19.59
N ALA A 262 -12.19 12.56 20.68
CA ALA A 262 -12.74 12.45 22.02
C ALA A 262 -13.84 13.48 22.32
N ASP A 263 -13.93 14.60 21.58
CA ASP A 263 -14.93 15.65 21.81
C ASP A 263 -16.35 15.10 21.58
N PRO A 264 -17.25 15.12 22.60
CA PRO A 264 -18.58 14.54 22.49
C PRO A 264 -19.47 15.32 21.51
N ASP A 265 -20.50 14.66 20.96
CA ASP A 265 -21.47 15.35 20.11
C ASP A 265 -22.41 16.22 20.94
N PRO A 266 -22.61 17.49 20.53
CA PRO A 266 -23.56 18.35 21.22
C PRO A 266 -25.01 17.98 20.89
N ALA A 267 -25.95 18.54 21.65
CA ALA A 267 -27.38 18.37 21.43
C ALA A 267 -27.96 19.26 20.30
N TYR A 268 -27.10 19.89 19.49
CA TYR A 268 -27.47 20.70 18.33
C TYR A 268 -26.72 20.19 17.08
N PRO A 269 -27.19 20.46 15.86
CA PRO A 269 -26.50 20.06 14.64
C PRO A 269 -25.09 20.66 14.59
N LEU A 270 -24.07 19.80 14.46
CA LEU A 270 -22.67 20.21 14.38
C LEU A 270 -22.01 19.56 13.16
N ILE A 271 -21.49 20.40 12.26
CA ILE A 271 -20.61 19.95 11.17
C ILE A 271 -19.18 19.90 11.72
N ARG A 272 -18.62 18.69 11.84
CA ARG A 272 -17.24 18.48 12.29
C ARG A 272 -16.25 18.92 11.21
N THR A 273 -15.06 19.33 11.63
CA THR A 273 -14.03 19.84 10.70
C THR A 273 -12.67 19.21 10.99
N ALA A 274 -12.01 18.67 9.96
CA ALA A 274 -10.60 18.26 10.02
C ALA A 274 -9.69 19.37 9.48
N VAL A 275 -8.44 19.43 9.94
CA VAL A 275 -7.43 20.34 9.38
C VAL A 275 -6.23 19.52 8.84
N PRO A 276 -5.79 19.69 7.57
CA PRO A 276 -4.67 18.94 7.01
C PRO A 276 -3.34 19.15 7.75
N GLY A 277 -3.16 20.36 8.27
CA GLY A 277 -2.03 20.82 9.06
C GLY A 277 -2.29 22.28 9.44
N TRP A 278 -1.57 22.81 10.42
CA TRP A 278 -1.71 24.22 10.78
C TRP A 278 -0.38 24.80 11.24
N ASP A 279 -0.03 25.93 10.70
CA ASP A 279 1.20 26.66 10.97
C ASP A 279 1.04 28.10 10.47
N ASN A 280 0.70 28.99 11.37
CA ASN A 280 0.55 30.42 11.06
C ASN A 280 1.80 31.25 11.41
N ASP A 281 2.98 30.63 11.50
CA ASP A 281 4.26 31.34 11.58
C ASP A 281 4.43 32.40 10.48
N PRO A 282 4.05 32.15 9.20
CA PRO A 282 4.18 33.15 8.14
C PRO A 282 3.44 34.47 8.43
N ARG A 283 2.40 34.44 9.28
CA ARG A 283 1.62 35.62 9.70
C ARG A 283 2.08 36.23 11.02
N ARG A 284 2.69 35.42 11.90
CA ARG A 284 2.96 35.79 13.31
C ARG A 284 4.44 35.81 13.68
N GLU A 285 5.33 35.47 12.76
CA GLU A 285 6.79 35.61 12.86
C GLU A 285 7.34 35.07 14.19
N GLY A 286 7.16 33.77 14.46
CA GLY A 286 7.69 33.12 15.65
C GLY A 286 6.78 33.16 16.89
N ALA A 287 5.59 33.75 16.80
CA ALA A 287 4.60 33.81 17.90
C ALA A 287 3.26 33.14 17.55
N GLY A 288 3.30 32.16 16.65
CA GLY A 288 2.15 31.44 16.09
C GLY A 288 1.64 30.27 16.92
N VAL A 289 0.83 29.45 16.25
CA VAL A 289 0.46 28.08 16.65
C VAL A 289 0.91 27.15 15.53
N VAL A 290 1.61 26.07 15.90
CA VAL A 290 2.10 25.06 14.95
C VAL A 290 1.61 23.68 15.37
N LEU A 291 0.94 22.98 14.45
CA LEU A 291 0.66 21.55 14.56
C LEU A 291 1.80 20.79 13.87
N HIS A 292 2.73 20.34 14.69
CA HIS A 292 3.91 19.61 14.24
C HIS A 292 3.60 18.13 13.95
N GLU A 293 4.40 17.50 13.10
CA GLU A 293 4.26 16.09 12.68
C GLU A 293 2.95 15.77 11.94
N ALA A 294 2.28 16.76 11.34
CA ALA A 294 1.13 16.51 10.47
C ALA A 294 1.55 15.70 9.23
N THR A 295 0.89 14.56 9.00
CA THR A 295 1.15 13.69 7.83
C THR A 295 -0.14 13.40 7.07
N PRO A 296 -0.07 13.07 5.76
CA PRO A 296 -1.24 12.66 4.98
C PRO A 296 -2.00 11.48 5.58
N ALA A 297 -1.29 10.53 6.20
CA ALA A 297 -1.89 9.33 6.82
C ALA A 297 -2.67 9.68 8.09
N ALA A 298 -2.09 10.48 8.99
CA ALA A 298 -2.79 10.93 10.21
C ALA A 298 -4.03 11.78 9.86
N TYR A 299 -3.90 12.67 8.88
CA TYR A 299 -5.01 13.46 8.36
C TYR A 299 -6.12 12.58 7.76
N GLN A 300 -5.76 11.56 6.95
CA GLN A 300 -6.74 10.64 6.38
C GLN A 300 -7.53 9.91 7.46
N ALA A 301 -6.85 9.38 8.47
CA ALA A 301 -7.47 8.66 9.57
C ALA A 301 -8.44 9.57 10.34
N TRP A 302 -8.04 10.82 10.60
CA TRP A 302 -8.92 11.81 11.24
C TRP A 302 -10.16 12.08 10.39
N LEU A 303 -9.98 12.42 9.10
CA LEU A 303 -11.09 12.71 8.20
C LEU A 303 -12.04 11.52 8.05
N ALA A 304 -11.51 10.29 7.90
CA ALA A 304 -12.31 9.07 7.80
C ALA A 304 -13.15 8.82 9.07
N ALA A 305 -12.57 9.04 10.25
CA ALA A 305 -13.30 8.93 11.52
C ALA A 305 -14.42 9.98 11.64
N LEU A 306 -14.19 11.22 11.21
CA LEU A 306 -15.24 12.25 11.16
C LEU A 306 -16.34 11.91 10.15
N ILE A 307 -16.00 11.34 9.00
CA ILE A 307 -16.97 10.87 7.99
C ILE A 307 -17.84 9.76 8.58
N GLU A 308 -17.25 8.77 9.24
CA GLU A 308 -18.01 7.70 9.90
C GLU A 308 -18.93 8.23 11.01
N ARG A 309 -18.49 9.26 11.74
CA ARG A 309 -19.31 9.94 12.73
C ARG A 309 -20.49 10.67 12.08
N ALA A 310 -20.25 11.43 11.02
CA ALA A 310 -21.28 12.15 10.26
C ALA A 310 -22.31 11.19 9.63
N ARG A 311 -21.91 9.98 9.23
CA ARG A 311 -22.83 8.95 8.75
C ARG A 311 -23.79 8.45 9.82
N ARG A 312 -23.34 8.38 11.08
CA ARG A 312 -24.18 7.95 12.21
C ARG A 312 -25.09 9.05 12.72
N ALA A 313 -24.66 10.30 12.60
CA ALA A 313 -25.37 11.49 13.05
C ALA A 313 -25.40 12.56 11.93
N PRO A 314 -26.20 12.36 10.87
CA PRO A 314 -26.26 13.28 9.75
C PRO A 314 -26.87 14.63 10.16
N VAL A 315 -26.33 15.72 9.62
CA VAL A 315 -26.82 17.08 9.84
C VAL A 315 -27.88 17.38 8.79
N HIS A 316 -29.12 17.62 9.23
CA HIS A 316 -30.26 17.82 8.33
C HIS A 316 -30.41 16.68 7.29
N GLY A 317 -30.20 15.43 7.72
CA GLY A 317 -30.33 14.25 6.87
C GLY A 317 -29.11 13.94 6.00
N GLU A 318 -28.12 14.83 5.95
CA GLU A 318 -26.91 14.66 5.15
C GLU A 318 -25.68 14.34 6.02
N PRO A 319 -24.91 13.27 5.71
CA PRO A 319 -23.59 13.08 6.29
C PRO A 319 -22.64 14.13 5.70
N ILE A 320 -22.26 15.12 6.50
CA ILE A 320 -21.44 16.26 6.06
C ILE A 320 -20.28 16.53 7.01
N VAL A 321 -19.10 16.82 6.44
CA VAL A 321 -17.86 17.16 7.15
C VAL A 321 -17.18 18.31 6.43
N CYS A 322 -16.50 19.19 7.16
CA CYS A 322 -15.67 20.23 6.57
C CYS A 322 -14.16 19.90 6.67
N ILE A 323 -13.38 20.48 5.79
CA ILE A 323 -11.93 20.56 5.84
C ILE A 323 -11.57 22.03 5.99
N ASN A 324 -10.72 22.35 6.96
CA ASN A 324 -10.41 23.72 7.37
C ASN A 324 -10.00 24.64 6.22
N ALA A 325 -9.34 24.14 5.17
CA ALA A 325 -9.12 24.92 3.96
C ALA A 325 -8.68 24.07 2.75
N TRP A 326 -9.01 24.60 1.56
CA TRP A 326 -8.48 24.21 0.25
C TRP A 326 -7.09 24.82 0.04
N ASN A 327 -6.94 26.12 0.32
CA ASN A 327 -5.78 26.93 -0.08
C ASN A 327 -5.27 27.93 0.99
N GLU A 328 -5.41 27.68 2.29
CA GLU A 328 -4.92 28.59 3.34
C GLU A 328 -3.41 28.42 3.59
N TRP A 329 -2.60 28.77 2.59
CA TRP A 329 -1.16 28.51 2.57
C TRP A 329 -0.38 29.16 3.72
N ALA A 330 -0.71 30.41 4.09
CA ALA A 330 -0.01 31.14 5.15
C ALA A 330 -0.33 30.63 6.56
N GLU A 331 -1.32 29.75 6.71
CA GLU A 331 -1.61 29.02 7.95
C GLU A 331 -1.29 27.53 7.82
N GLY A 332 -0.61 27.10 6.76
CA GLY A 332 -0.22 25.70 6.56
C GLY A 332 -1.39 24.73 6.37
N ALA A 333 -2.62 25.24 6.19
CA ALA A 333 -3.85 24.47 6.02
C ALA A 333 -4.27 24.49 4.54
N TYR A 334 -3.81 23.51 3.76
CA TYR A 334 -4.18 23.41 2.35
C TYR A 334 -4.27 21.95 1.90
N LEU A 335 -5.03 21.73 0.83
CA LEU A 335 -5.06 20.46 0.10
C LEU A 335 -4.26 20.55 -1.21
N GLU A 336 -4.06 21.75 -1.74
CA GLU A 336 -3.33 21.94 -2.99
C GLU A 336 -1.94 21.30 -2.97
N PRO A 337 -1.48 20.68 -4.08
CA PRO A 337 -0.19 19.99 -4.09
C PRO A 337 1.00 20.92 -3.81
N ASP A 338 1.85 20.51 -2.87
CA ASP A 338 3.11 21.21 -2.53
C ASP A 338 4.35 20.43 -2.99
N LEU A 339 5.54 21.00 -2.80
CA LEU A 339 6.79 20.34 -3.18
C LEU A 339 7.20 19.19 -2.25
N HIS A 340 6.68 19.12 -1.02
CA HIS A 340 7.13 18.14 -0.03
C HIS A 340 6.28 16.88 -0.04
N PHE A 341 4.97 17.02 0.08
CA PHE A 341 3.98 15.95 0.08
C PHE A 341 3.36 15.72 -1.31
N GLY A 342 3.58 16.61 -2.28
CA GLY A 342 2.95 16.48 -3.59
C GLY A 342 1.43 16.46 -3.47
N ALA A 343 0.77 15.53 -4.14
CA ALA A 343 -0.69 15.36 -4.07
C ALA A 343 -1.16 14.46 -2.91
N ALA A 344 -0.29 14.14 -1.93
CA ALA A 344 -0.62 13.13 -0.91
C ALA A 344 -1.83 13.51 -0.03
N PHE A 345 -2.00 14.79 0.33
CA PHE A 345 -3.18 15.25 1.06
C PHE A 345 -4.48 15.12 0.24
N LEU A 346 -4.46 15.48 -1.05
CA LEU A 346 -5.62 15.24 -1.94
C LEU A 346 -5.95 13.75 -2.08
N ASN A 347 -4.92 12.91 -2.21
CA ASN A 347 -5.11 11.47 -2.30
C ASN A 347 -5.68 10.90 -0.99
N ALA A 348 -5.21 11.40 0.16
CA ALA A 348 -5.75 11.08 1.48
C ALA A 348 -7.22 11.48 1.63
N THR A 349 -7.58 12.70 1.19
CA THR A 349 -8.98 13.16 1.14
C THR A 349 -9.82 12.22 0.27
N ALA A 350 -9.36 11.87 -0.93
CA ALA A 350 -10.07 10.98 -1.85
C ALA A 350 -10.33 9.59 -1.25
N ARG A 351 -9.34 9.07 -0.54
CA ARG A 351 -9.42 7.78 0.15
C ARG A 351 -10.43 7.81 1.28
N ALA A 352 -10.34 8.79 2.19
CA ALA A 352 -11.29 8.97 3.27
C ALA A 352 -12.74 9.13 2.75
N ILE A 353 -12.97 9.96 1.72
CA ILE A 353 -14.31 10.20 1.14
C ILE A 353 -14.93 8.93 0.54
N THR A 354 -14.10 8.09 -0.09
CA THR A 354 -14.57 6.90 -0.80
C THR A 354 -14.54 5.63 0.05
N GLY A 355 -14.10 5.71 1.31
CA GLY A 355 -13.84 4.54 2.16
C GLY A 355 -12.74 3.63 1.61
N ARG A 356 -11.93 4.14 0.68
CA ARG A 356 -10.74 3.44 0.18
C ARG A 356 -9.63 3.68 1.16
N ALA A 357 -8.96 2.62 1.56
CA ALA A 357 -7.84 2.76 2.45
C ALA A 357 -6.53 3.00 1.69
N ASP A 358 -5.47 3.40 2.42
CA ASP A 358 -4.11 3.49 1.87
C ASP A 358 -3.69 2.16 1.22
N ALA A 359 -2.71 2.19 0.32
CA ALA A 359 -1.99 0.96 -0.06
C ALA A 359 -1.36 0.26 1.18
N ALA A 360 -1.25 0.96 2.31
CA ALA A 360 -0.95 0.37 3.61
C ALA A 360 -2.05 -0.60 4.11
N ASP A 361 -3.32 -0.40 3.78
CA ASP A 361 -4.39 -1.37 4.08
C ASP A 361 -4.54 -2.43 2.96
N ALA A 362 -3.66 -2.42 1.96
CA ALA A 362 -3.39 -3.60 1.13
C ALA A 362 -2.64 -4.70 1.93
N GLN A 363 -2.24 -4.42 3.18
CA GLN A 363 -1.68 -5.38 4.15
C GLN A 363 -2.74 -6.34 4.71
N ASN A 364 -3.66 -6.88 3.91
CA ASN A 364 -4.63 -7.86 4.41
C ASN A 364 -4.00 -9.25 4.66
N LEU A 365 -2.72 -9.42 4.33
CA LEU A 365 -2.01 -10.68 4.42
C LEU A 365 -0.65 -10.51 5.08
N LEU A 366 -0.43 -11.29 6.14
CA LEU A 366 0.86 -11.46 6.78
C LEU A 366 1.61 -12.66 6.18
N LEU A 367 2.85 -12.48 5.80
CA LEU A 367 3.78 -13.56 5.46
C LEU A 367 4.75 -13.75 6.64
N VAL A 368 4.95 -14.98 7.09
CA VAL A 368 5.88 -15.27 8.21
C VAL A 368 7.00 -16.18 7.75
N GLY A 369 8.25 -15.74 7.95
CA GLY A 369 9.49 -16.48 7.66
C GLY A 369 10.37 -16.64 8.90
N HIS A 370 11.33 -17.56 8.88
CA HIS A 370 12.15 -17.87 10.07
C HIS A 370 13.39 -16.98 10.17
N ASP A 371 14.16 -16.85 9.09
CA ASP A 371 15.27 -15.91 8.96
C ASP A 371 15.33 -15.38 7.52
N ALA A 372 16.30 -14.50 7.22
CA ALA A 372 16.50 -13.92 5.90
C ALA A 372 17.82 -14.38 5.24
N LEU A 373 18.29 -15.59 5.53
CA LEU A 373 19.46 -16.17 4.87
C LEU A 373 19.09 -16.73 3.48
N PRO A 374 20.03 -16.78 2.51
CA PRO A 374 19.76 -17.20 1.13
C PRO A 374 19.58 -18.71 0.96
N HIS A 375 18.53 -19.26 1.58
CA HIS A 375 18.14 -20.67 1.46
C HIS A 375 16.78 -20.83 0.77
N GLY A 376 16.45 -22.06 0.36
CA GLY A 376 15.28 -22.33 -0.49
C GLY A 376 13.93 -21.92 0.10
N ALA A 377 13.72 -22.06 1.41
CA ALA A 377 12.46 -21.66 2.03
C ALA A 377 12.27 -20.13 2.06
N GLN A 378 13.37 -19.39 2.23
CA GLN A 378 13.43 -17.93 2.23
C GLN A 378 13.22 -17.40 0.82
N MET A 379 13.91 -17.99 -0.17
CA MET A 379 13.67 -17.66 -1.58
C MET A 379 12.22 -17.91 -1.98
N LEU A 380 11.62 -19.02 -1.55
CA LEU A 380 10.21 -19.28 -1.77
C LEU A 380 9.30 -18.19 -1.17
N LEU A 381 9.54 -17.78 0.07
CA LEU A 381 8.74 -16.73 0.73
C LEU A 381 8.91 -15.38 0.03
N LEU A 382 10.14 -15.02 -0.34
CA LEU A 382 10.46 -13.80 -1.08
C LEU A 382 9.74 -13.77 -2.43
N HIS A 383 9.81 -14.87 -3.19
CA HIS A 383 9.11 -14.98 -4.47
C HIS A 383 7.59 -14.99 -4.30
N LEU A 384 7.06 -15.56 -3.21
CA LEU A 384 5.65 -15.48 -2.87
C LEU A 384 5.24 -14.01 -2.62
N ALA A 385 5.99 -13.26 -1.82
CA ALA A 385 5.76 -11.83 -1.60
C ALA A 385 5.78 -11.03 -2.91
N ARG A 386 6.81 -11.25 -3.73
CA ARG A 386 6.96 -10.65 -5.06
C ARG A 386 5.78 -10.94 -5.99
N THR A 387 5.30 -12.18 -5.98
CA THR A 387 4.17 -12.61 -6.82
C THR A 387 2.87 -11.97 -6.36
N LEU A 388 2.61 -11.94 -5.04
CA LEU A 388 1.45 -11.28 -4.45
C LEU A 388 1.41 -9.79 -4.79
N ARG A 389 2.56 -9.11 -4.73
CA ARG A 389 2.68 -7.71 -5.12
C ARG A 389 2.43 -7.49 -6.60
N ARG A 390 3.16 -8.19 -7.46
CA ARG A 390 3.16 -7.93 -8.92
C ARG A 390 1.89 -8.38 -9.61
N GLN A 391 1.33 -9.53 -9.22
CA GLN A 391 0.20 -10.14 -9.93
C GLN A 391 -1.14 -9.95 -9.23
N HIS A 392 -1.13 -9.71 -7.92
CA HIS A 392 -2.36 -9.56 -7.14
C HIS A 392 -2.51 -8.17 -6.51
N GLY A 393 -1.55 -7.26 -6.68
CA GLY A 393 -1.59 -5.90 -6.12
C GLY A 393 -1.53 -5.85 -4.59
N ILE A 394 -1.19 -6.96 -3.94
CA ILE A 394 -1.13 -7.09 -2.48
C ILE A 394 0.28 -6.74 -2.03
N VAL A 395 0.41 -5.70 -1.21
CA VAL A 395 1.67 -5.40 -0.50
C VAL A 395 1.63 -6.13 0.85
N PRO A 396 2.34 -7.25 1.02
CA PRO A 396 2.25 -8.03 2.25
C PRO A 396 2.96 -7.33 3.41
N ARG A 397 2.48 -7.57 4.62
CA ARG A 397 3.30 -7.43 5.84
C ARG A 397 4.14 -8.70 5.97
N ILE A 398 5.41 -8.58 6.29
CA ILE A 398 6.35 -9.70 6.36
C ILE A 398 6.99 -9.73 7.75
N LEU A 399 6.68 -10.77 8.53
CA LEU A 399 7.28 -11.02 9.82
C LEU A 399 8.42 -12.05 9.68
N LEU A 400 9.65 -11.64 9.93
CA LEU A 400 10.81 -12.50 9.93
C LEU A 400 11.27 -12.77 11.36
N LEU A 401 11.33 -14.03 11.76
CA LEU A 401 11.71 -14.45 13.13
C LEU A 401 13.22 -14.34 13.41
N GLY A 402 13.98 -13.81 12.44
CA GLY A 402 15.44 -13.66 12.42
C GLY A 402 15.85 -12.82 11.20
N GLY A 403 16.99 -12.13 11.30
CA GLY A 403 17.54 -11.33 10.20
C GLY A 403 18.33 -12.16 9.18
N GLY A 404 19.03 -11.49 8.27
CA GLY A 404 19.90 -12.11 7.27
C GLY A 404 20.11 -11.22 6.05
N ASP A 405 20.88 -11.70 5.07
CA ASP A 405 21.30 -10.92 3.90
C ASP A 405 20.14 -10.54 2.98
N LEU A 406 19.04 -11.29 2.98
CA LEU A 406 17.85 -11.04 2.16
C LEU A 406 16.86 -10.02 2.76
N VAL A 407 17.13 -9.42 3.92
CA VAL A 407 16.22 -8.41 4.50
C VAL A 407 15.91 -7.28 3.51
N PRO A 408 16.89 -6.68 2.81
CA PRO A 408 16.61 -5.65 1.81
C PRO A 408 15.72 -6.14 0.66
N ASP A 409 15.87 -7.40 0.25
CA ASP A 409 15.02 -8.00 -0.78
C ASP A 409 13.57 -8.15 -0.30
N TYR A 410 13.35 -8.53 0.97
CA TYR A 410 12.01 -8.56 1.54
C TYR A 410 11.40 -7.16 1.68
N GLU A 411 12.18 -6.17 2.12
CA GLU A 411 11.76 -4.76 2.20
C GLU A 411 11.40 -4.18 0.83
N ALA A 412 12.08 -4.66 -0.22
CA ALA A 412 11.75 -4.30 -1.60
C ALA A 412 10.40 -4.85 -2.05
N GLU A 413 9.83 -5.86 -1.39
CA GLU A 413 8.57 -6.52 -1.78
C GLU A 413 7.40 -6.25 -0.81
N GLY A 414 7.66 -5.89 0.45
CA GLY A 414 6.63 -5.62 1.46
C GLY A 414 7.18 -4.85 2.68
N ILE A 415 6.35 -4.72 3.72
CA ILE A 415 6.79 -4.07 4.97
C ILE A 415 7.31 -5.14 5.93
N VAL A 416 8.58 -5.02 6.36
CA VAL A 416 9.27 -6.06 7.12
C VAL A 416 9.31 -5.71 8.62
N ASP A 417 8.93 -6.69 9.45
CA ASP A 417 9.15 -6.70 10.89
C ASP A 417 10.13 -7.80 11.27
N LEU A 418 11.11 -7.46 12.11
CA LEU A 418 12.03 -8.42 12.69
C LEU A 418 11.59 -8.81 14.10
N ALA A 419 11.47 -10.12 14.34
CA ALA A 419 11.10 -10.71 15.63
C ALA A 419 12.13 -11.77 16.08
N PRO A 420 13.37 -11.37 16.40
CA PRO A 420 14.45 -12.30 16.74
C PRO A 420 14.21 -13.06 18.05
N ASN A 421 13.25 -12.64 18.88
CA ASN A 421 12.95 -13.23 20.17
C ASN A 421 11.43 -13.23 20.44
N GLU A 422 11.03 -13.96 21.48
CA GLU A 422 9.62 -14.13 21.84
C GLU A 422 8.90 -12.81 22.20
N PRO A 423 9.49 -11.90 23.01
CA PRO A 423 8.85 -10.60 23.27
C PRO A 423 8.58 -9.77 22.02
N ALA A 424 9.53 -9.73 21.06
CA ALA A 424 9.34 -9.02 19.80
C ALA A 424 8.23 -9.65 18.94
N LEU A 425 8.18 -10.99 18.88
CA LEU A 425 7.10 -11.72 18.19
C LEU A 425 5.73 -11.35 18.77
N GLN A 426 5.59 -11.41 20.09
CA GLN A 426 4.34 -11.08 20.78
C GLN A 426 3.92 -9.62 20.57
N HIS A 427 4.89 -8.70 20.63
CA HIS A 427 4.64 -7.28 20.40
C HIS A 427 4.08 -7.02 19.00
N HIS A 428 4.75 -7.53 17.95
CA HIS A 428 4.29 -7.36 16.57
C HIS A 428 2.91 -7.97 16.36
N VAL A 429 2.72 -9.22 16.78
CA VAL A 429 1.45 -9.95 16.65
C VAL A 429 0.28 -9.22 17.32
N ALA A 430 0.50 -8.60 18.48
CA ALA A 430 -0.53 -7.82 19.17
C ALA A 430 -1.00 -6.58 18.38
N THR A 431 -0.15 -6.04 17.51
CA THR A 431 -0.48 -4.84 16.72
C THR A 431 -1.18 -5.16 15.39
N TYR A 432 -0.92 -6.35 14.81
CA TYR A 432 -1.37 -6.67 13.45
C TYR A 432 -2.88 -6.61 13.26
N ARG A 433 -3.67 -7.05 14.24
CA ARG A 433 -5.13 -6.97 14.14
C ARG A 433 -5.65 -5.54 14.10
N ALA A 434 -5.03 -4.64 14.88
CA ALA A 434 -5.36 -3.21 14.85
C ALA A 434 -4.96 -2.56 13.53
N GLN A 435 -3.98 -3.13 12.83
CA GLN A 435 -3.54 -2.74 11.48
C GLN A 435 -4.37 -3.40 10.36
N GLY A 436 -5.48 -4.07 10.68
CA GLY A 436 -6.37 -4.69 9.69
C GLY A 436 -5.91 -6.06 9.15
N ILE A 437 -4.77 -6.59 9.60
CA ILE A 437 -4.30 -7.92 9.21
C ILE A 437 -5.17 -8.97 9.89
N THR A 438 -5.81 -9.83 9.08
CA THR A 438 -6.70 -10.90 9.56
C THR A 438 -6.27 -12.29 9.12
N ALA A 439 -5.38 -12.39 8.13
CA ALA A 439 -4.90 -13.65 7.54
C ALA A 439 -3.37 -13.70 7.49
N ALA A 440 -2.81 -14.91 7.63
CA ALA A 440 -1.37 -15.15 7.58
C ALA A 440 -1.00 -16.43 6.80
N ILE A 441 0.13 -16.40 6.11
CA ILE A 441 0.81 -17.56 5.53
C ILE A 441 2.13 -17.74 6.29
N VAL A 442 2.22 -18.81 7.08
CA VAL A 442 3.42 -19.16 7.84
C VAL A 442 4.24 -20.14 7.01
N ASN A 443 5.42 -19.71 6.59
CA ASN A 443 6.25 -20.47 5.66
C ASN A 443 7.27 -21.35 6.41
N SER A 444 7.08 -22.66 6.31
CA SER A 444 7.92 -23.73 6.86
C SER A 444 7.69 -24.04 8.36
N LEU A 445 8.01 -25.26 8.77
CA LEU A 445 7.93 -25.69 10.17
C LEU A 445 8.91 -24.93 11.08
N ALA A 446 9.98 -24.36 10.54
CA ALA A 446 10.89 -23.50 11.29
C ALA A 446 10.20 -22.23 11.82
N SER A 447 9.15 -21.76 11.13
CA SER A 447 8.33 -20.61 11.54
C SER A 447 7.07 -20.99 12.33
N ALA A 448 6.83 -22.28 12.57
CA ALA A 448 5.58 -22.77 13.16
C ALA A 448 5.29 -22.22 14.57
N ARG A 449 6.32 -21.73 15.31
CA ARG A 449 6.14 -21.07 16.62
C ARG A 449 5.26 -19.83 16.56
N ALA A 450 5.17 -19.15 15.41
CA ALA A 450 4.30 -17.98 15.23
C ALA A 450 2.81 -18.34 15.18
N CYS A 451 2.44 -19.59 14.85
CA CYS A 451 1.04 -19.98 14.67
C CYS A 451 0.21 -19.84 15.95
N GLY A 452 0.79 -20.15 17.12
CA GLY A 452 0.12 -20.01 18.42
C GLY A 452 -0.25 -18.56 18.73
N PRO A 453 0.73 -17.63 18.80
CA PRO A 453 0.47 -16.21 19.02
C PRO A 453 -0.51 -15.61 18.01
N LEU A 454 -0.40 -15.97 16.72
CA LEU A 454 -1.33 -15.52 15.69
C LEU A 454 -2.77 -15.96 15.98
N ALA A 455 -2.97 -17.23 16.37
CA ALA A 455 -4.28 -17.75 16.74
C ALA A 455 -4.86 -17.05 17.99
N GLU A 456 -4.02 -16.78 19.00
CA GLU A 456 -4.41 -16.05 20.22
C GLU A 456 -4.84 -14.60 19.93
N ALA A 457 -4.17 -13.93 18.99
CA ALA A 457 -4.56 -12.61 18.50
C ALA A 457 -5.80 -12.63 17.59
N GLY A 458 -6.27 -13.83 17.20
CA GLY A 458 -7.43 -14.03 16.32
C GLY A 458 -7.13 -13.84 14.84
N LEU A 459 -5.88 -14.02 14.42
CA LEU A 459 -5.46 -14.05 13.01
C LEU A 459 -5.57 -15.48 12.48
N ARG A 460 -6.23 -15.66 11.34
CA ARG A 460 -6.32 -16.95 10.66
C ARG A 460 -4.99 -17.22 9.95
N SER A 461 -4.29 -18.30 10.32
CA SER A 461 -3.04 -18.69 9.67
C SER A 461 -3.14 -20.01 8.93
N ILE A 462 -2.40 -20.15 7.83
CA ILE A 462 -2.06 -21.45 7.23
C ILE A 462 -0.58 -21.71 7.43
N LEU A 463 -0.20 -22.97 7.62
CA LEU A 463 1.19 -23.40 7.82
C LEU A 463 1.68 -24.20 6.61
N LEU A 464 2.72 -23.73 5.95
CA LEU A 464 3.39 -24.44 4.86
C LEU A 464 4.46 -25.38 5.43
N VAL A 465 4.61 -26.57 4.84
CA VAL A 465 5.57 -27.58 5.27
C VAL A 465 6.56 -27.86 4.14
N HIS A 466 7.85 -27.64 4.42
CA HIS A 466 8.96 -27.80 3.47
C HIS A 466 10.07 -28.71 4.02
N GLU A 467 9.77 -29.45 5.08
CA GLU A 467 10.69 -30.32 5.79
C GLU A 467 10.26 -31.79 5.67
N MET A 468 11.19 -32.70 5.94
CA MET A 468 10.97 -34.14 6.04
C MET A 468 11.24 -34.62 7.48
N PRO A 469 10.77 -35.81 7.91
CA PRO A 469 10.85 -36.25 9.29
C PRO A 469 12.24 -36.18 9.92
N ARG A 470 13.29 -36.61 9.22
CA ARG A 470 14.64 -36.56 9.78
C ARG A 470 15.12 -35.12 10.00
N LEU A 471 14.82 -34.20 9.08
CA LEU A 471 15.18 -32.79 9.26
C LEU A 471 14.44 -32.17 10.45
N VAL A 472 13.19 -32.57 10.70
CA VAL A 472 12.41 -32.14 11.88
C VAL A 472 13.07 -32.63 13.18
N GLU A 473 13.60 -33.85 13.19
CA GLU A 473 14.37 -34.39 14.33
C GLU A 473 15.72 -33.69 14.51
N GLU A 474 16.50 -33.56 13.45
CA GLU A 474 17.83 -32.91 13.45
C GLU A 474 17.76 -31.45 13.91
N ARG A 475 16.67 -30.75 13.59
CA ARG A 475 16.42 -29.35 14.01
C ARG A 475 15.62 -29.22 15.31
N ALA A 476 15.32 -30.33 15.99
CA ALA A 476 14.52 -30.36 17.21
C ALA A 476 13.14 -29.66 17.10
N LEU A 477 12.51 -29.73 15.92
CA LEU A 477 11.27 -29.01 15.62
C LEU A 477 10.01 -29.78 16.03
N ARG A 478 10.11 -31.02 16.54
CA ARG A 478 8.95 -31.90 16.81
C ARG A 478 7.84 -31.23 17.63
N GLY A 479 8.19 -30.57 18.74
CA GLY A 479 7.22 -29.90 19.61
C GLY A 479 6.56 -28.70 18.94
N VAL A 480 7.37 -27.82 18.36
CA VAL A 480 6.94 -26.59 17.67
C VAL A 480 6.09 -26.92 16.44
N ALA A 481 6.47 -27.93 15.66
CA ALA A 481 5.71 -28.40 14.51
C ALA A 481 4.32 -28.90 14.91
N ARG A 482 4.22 -29.75 15.94
CA ARG A 482 2.93 -30.25 16.46
C ARG A 482 2.05 -29.12 16.97
N GLN A 483 2.61 -28.16 17.70
CA GLN A 483 1.86 -27.02 18.21
C GLN A 483 1.37 -26.12 17.06
N GLY A 484 2.25 -25.81 16.10
CA GLY A 484 1.90 -24.98 14.97
C GLY A 484 0.84 -25.62 14.06
N MET A 485 0.97 -26.92 13.77
CA MET A 485 -0.05 -27.67 13.01
C MET A 485 -1.42 -27.69 13.68
N ARG A 486 -1.47 -27.63 15.01
CA ARG A 486 -2.73 -27.56 15.78
C ARG A 486 -3.30 -26.15 15.83
N ALA A 487 -2.47 -25.13 15.88
CA ALA A 487 -2.88 -23.73 15.97
C ALA A 487 -3.26 -23.14 14.61
N ALA A 488 -2.62 -23.57 13.53
CA ALA A 488 -2.94 -23.14 12.18
C ALA A 488 -4.33 -23.65 11.75
N ALA A 489 -5.05 -22.83 10.98
CA ALA A 489 -6.36 -23.20 10.46
C ALA A 489 -6.29 -24.30 9.39
N ALA A 490 -5.15 -24.41 8.70
CA ALA A 490 -4.83 -25.50 7.79
C ALA A 490 -3.32 -25.67 7.66
N THR A 491 -2.88 -26.89 7.34
CA THR A 491 -1.49 -27.21 7.02
C THR A 491 -1.38 -27.62 5.56
N VAL A 492 -0.42 -27.06 4.83
CA VAL A 492 -0.20 -27.29 3.41
C VAL A 492 1.10 -28.08 3.21
N PHE A 493 0.98 -29.21 2.52
CA PHE A 493 2.08 -30.09 2.19
C PHE A 493 2.34 -30.07 0.68
N SER A 494 3.61 -30.20 0.29
CA SER A 494 4.03 -30.22 -1.11
C SER A 494 3.64 -31.49 -1.86
N SER A 495 3.45 -32.62 -1.16
CA SER A 495 2.99 -33.88 -1.75
C SER A 495 2.24 -34.74 -0.73
N ALA A 496 1.50 -35.75 -1.21
CA ALA A 496 0.85 -36.74 -0.36
C ALA A 496 1.88 -37.54 0.46
N HIS A 497 3.01 -37.89 -0.15
CA HIS A 497 4.10 -38.57 0.54
C HIS A 497 4.61 -37.78 1.75
N VAL A 498 4.88 -36.47 1.56
CA VAL A 498 5.37 -35.59 2.64
C VAL A 498 4.34 -35.48 3.76
N ARG A 499 3.06 -35.31 3.41
CA ARG A 499 1.95 -35.32 4.39
C ARG A 499 1.96 -36.59 5.21
N ASP A 500 1.94 -37.75 4.55
CA ASP A 500 1.77 -39.04 5.22
C ASP A 500 2.98 -39.36 6.11
N ALA A 501 4.20 -39.13 5.61
CA ALA A 501 5.43 -39.33 6.36
C ALA A 501 5.51 -38.44 7.61
N LEU A 502 5.23 -37.13 7.47
CA LEU A 502 5.31 -36.21 8.61
C LEU A 502 4.16 -36.39 9.59
N CYS A 503 2.93 -36.59 9.14
CA CYS A 503 1.79 -36.82 10.03
C CYS A 503 1.98 -38.10 10.85
N ALA A 504 2.53 -39.16 10.25
CA ALA A 504 2.91 -40.38 10.97
C ALA A 504 4.04 -40.12 11.98
N ALA A 505 5.15 -39.50 11.55
CA ALA A 505 6.29 -39.23 12.42
C ALA A 505 5.93 -38.33 13.60
N LEU A 506 5.09 -37.32 13.37
CA LEU A 506 4.64 -36.35 14.37
C LEU A 506 3.40 -36.79 15.12
N GLU A 507 2.78 -37.93 14.80
CA GLU A 507 1.48 -38.38 15.33
C GLU A 507 0.45 -37.23 15.37
N ALA A 508 0.27 -36.59 14.21
CA ALA A 508 -0.57 -35.40 14.05
C ALA A 508 -1.59 -35.57 12.91
N THR A 509 -2.78 -35.02 13.10
CA THR A 509 -3.89 -35.08 12.13
C THR A 509 -4.45 -33.68 11.86
N PRO A 510 -3.66 -32.76 11.26
CA PRO A 510 -4.13 -31.40 10.98
C PRO A 510 -5.18 -31.38 9.86
N ALA A 511 -5.88 -30.26 9.72
CA ALA A 511 -6.63 -29.96 8.49
C ALA A 511 -5.63 -29.80 7.34
N ALA A 512 -5.46 -30.85 6.53
CA ALA A 512 -4.35 -30.97 5.59
C ALA A 512 -4.77 -30.69 4.14
N HIS A 513 -3.94 -29.95 3.41
CA HIS A 513 -4.05 -29.76 1.96
C HIS A 513 -2.75 -30.18 1.27
N VAL A 514 -2.86 -30.83 0.10
CA VAL A 514 -1.71 -31.10 -0.76
C VAL A 514 -1.71 -30.08 -1.89
N ILE A 515 -0.74 -29.17 -1.86
CA ILE A 515 -0.55 -28.11 -2.84
C ILE A 515 0.93 -28.14 -3.22
N PRO A 516 1.30 -28.70 -4.38
CA PRO A 516 2.69 -28.73 -4.80
C PRO A 516 3.24 -27.32 -4.96
N GLN A 517 4.46 -27.12 -4.50
CA GLN A 517 5.16 -25.85 -4.65
C GLN A 517 5.37 -25.54 -6.15
N GLY A 518 5.06 -24.31 -6.57
CA GLY A 518 5.28 -23.89 -7.95
C GLY A 518 6.75 -23.53 -8.25
N ASN A 519 7.07 -23.36 -9.54
CA ASN A 519 8.38 -22.95 -10.03
C ASN A 519 8.48 -21.42 -10.14
N TYR A 520 9.22 -20.79 -9.23
CA TYR A 520 9.41 -19.34 -9.21
C TYR A 520 10.56 -18.82 -10.08
N GLN A 521 11.44 -19.68 -10.60
CA GLN A 521 12.61 -19.29 -11.43
C GLN A 521 12.27 -19.15 -12.92
N GLY A 522 11.16 -19.74 -13.38
CA GLY A 522 10.71 -19.61 -14.77
C GLY A 522 11.67 -20.21 -15.82
N VAL A 523 12.50 -21.19 -15.42
CA VAL A 523 13.49 -21.85 -16.30
C VAL A 523 12.84 -22.38 -17.57
N ARG A 524 13.45 -22.07 -18.74
CA ARG A 524 13.08 -22.61 -20.04
C ARG A 524 14.33 -23.04 -20.79
N PHE A 525 14.21 -24.08 -21.61
CA PHE A 525 15.31 -24.54 -22.43
C PHE A 525 15.76 -23.45 -23.42
N ASP A 526 17.04 -23.11 -23.41
CA ASP A 526 17.69 -22.24 -24.39
C ASP A 526 18.92 -22.95 -24.98
N ALA A 527 18.90 -23.16 -26.29
CA ALA A 527 20.00 -23.77 -27.03
C ALA A 527 21.29 -22.92 -26.97
N ALA A 528 21.19 -21.59 -26.90
CA ALA A 528 22.34 -20.72 -26.77
C ALA A 528 22.96 -20.82 -25.36
N ALA A 529 22.13 -20.79 -24.31
CA ALA A 529 22.58 -21.05 -22.93
C ALA A 529 23.26 -22.42 -22.79
N ARG A 530 22.68 -23.47 -23.40
CA ARG A 530 23.30 -24.80 -23.47
C ARG A 530 24.71 -24.75 -24.07
N ARG A 531 24.88 -24.15 -25.25
CA ARG A 531 26.19 -24.04 -25.91
C ARG A 531 27.21 -23.28 -25.04
N ARG A 532 26.82 -22.15 -24.44
CA ARG A 532 27.69 -21.35 -23.56
C ARG A 532 28.12 -22.14 -22.33
N PHE A 533 27.18 -22.80 -21.65
CA PHE A 533 27.47 -23.59 -20.45
C PHE A 533 28.41 -24.75 -20.76
N ARG A 534 28.16 -25.49 -21.85
CA ARG A 534 29.01 -26.61 -22.27
C ARG A 534 30.41 -26.16 -22.67
N ALA A 535 30.53 -25.05 -23.42
CA ALA A 535 31.82 -24.46 -23.75
C ALA A 535 32.61 -24.02 -22.50
N ARG A 536 31.95 -23.41 -21.50
CA ARG A 536 32.56 -23.00 -20.22
C ARG A 536 33.21 -24.17 -19.49
N LEU A 537 32.63 -25.36 -19.58
CA LEU A 537 33.12 -26.59 -18.94
C LEU A 537 34.00 -27.46 -19.85
N GLY A 538 34.26 -27.04 -21.09
CA GLY A 538 35.00 -27.82 -22.06
C GLY A 538 34.30 -29.12 -22.49
N LEU A 539 32.97 -29.16 -22.42
CA LEU A 539 32.17 -30.33 -22.82
C LEU A 539 32.02 -30.35 -24.34
N ALA A 540 32.32 -31.50 -24.95
CA ALA A 540 32.03 -31.76 -26.36
C ALA A 540 30.51 -31.72 -26.62
N GLU A 541 30.09 -31.53 -27.87
CA GLU A 541 28.66 -31.50 -28.21
C GLU A 541 27.95 -32.84 -27.96
N ASP A 542 28.66 -33.95 -28.12
CA ASP A 542 28.22 -35.33 -27.91
C ASP A 542 28.49 -35.88 -26.50
N ALA A 543 29.10 -35.09 -25.61
CA ALA A 543 29.31 -35.49 -24.22
C ALA A 543 27.97 -35.66 -23.47
N PHE A 544 27.85 -36.63 -22.58
CA PHE A 544 26.64 -36.82 -21.78
C PHE A 544 26.77 -36.15 -20.41
N ALA A 545 25.98 -35.10 -20.13
CA ALA A 545 26.09 -34.33 -18.89
C ALA A 545 24.98 -34.67 -17.88
N VAL A 546 25.36 -35.19 -16.70
CA VAL A 546 24.50 -35.43 -15.55
C VAL A 546 24.64 -34.30 -14.55
N LEU A 547 23.52 -33.67 -14.19
CA LEU A 547 23.49 -32.51 -13.30
C LEU A 547 22.92 -32.87 -11.92
N GLY A 548 23.60 -32.43 -10.86
CA GLY A 548 23.04 -32.30 -9.52
C GLY A 548 23.09 -30.83 -9.07
N VAL A 549 22.04 -30.35 -8.41
CA VAL A 549 21.95 -28.97 -7.92
C VAL A 549 21.55 -28.97 -6.44
N GLY A 550 22.31 -28.25 -5.61
CA GLY A 550 22.00 -28.03 -4.21
C GLY A 550 23.23 -28.00 -3.30
N PHE A 551 22.99 -27.84 -2.00
CA PHE A 551 24.03 -27.89 -0.99
C PHE A 551 24.52 -29.34 -0.81
N GLY A 552 25.81 -29.60 -1.07
CA GLY A 552 26.41 -30.92 -1.06
C GLY A 552 26.63 -31.45 0.36
N ASP A 553 25.58 -32.07 0.92
CA ASP A 553 25.60 -32.78 2.21
C ASP A 553 25.10 -34.23 2.07
N LEU A 554 24.97 -34.95 3.19
CA LEU A 554 24.41 -36.31 3.20
C LEU A 554 22.92 -36.35 2.86
N ARG A 555 22.17 -35.31 3.21
CA ARG A 555 20.73 -35.28 2.97
C ARG A 555 20.45 -35.21 1.47
N LYS A 556 21.14 -34.31 0.77
CA LYS A 556 21.12 -34.17 -0.69
C LYS A 556 21.87 -35.30 -1.41
N GLY A 557 22.68 -36.05 -0.68
CA GLY A 557 23.33 -37.27 -1.15
C GLY A 557 24.43 -37.01 -2.16
N PHE A 558 25.27 -36.01 -1.89
CA PHE A 558 26.45 -35.72 -2.70
C PHE A 558 27.39 -36.93 -2.79
N ASP A 559 27.52 -37.68 -1.69
CA ASP A 559 28.29 -38.93 -1.61
C ASP A 559 27.76 -39.99 -2.59
N LEU A 560 26.44 -40.10 -2.72
CA LEU A 560 25.79 -41.03 -3.65
C LEU A 560 25.95 -40.56 -5.11
N PHE A 561 25.93 -39.25 -5.36
CA PHE A 561 26.23 -38.66 -6.67
C PHE A 561 27.67 -38.97 -7.12
N LEU A 562 28.64 -38.81 -6.22
CA LEU A 562 30.03 -39.17 -6.47
C LEU A 562 30.21 -40.68 -6.72
N GLN A 563 29.52 -41.54 -5.97
CA GLN A 563 29.56 -42.98 -6.19
C GLN A 563 28.94 -43.38 -7.53
N ALA A 564 27.81 -42.77 -7.94
CA ALA A 564 27.22 -43.00 -9.25
C ALA A 564 28.17 -42.62 -10.39
N PHE A 565 28.88 -41.49 -10.26
CA PHE A 565 29.95 -41.13 -11.19
C PHE A 565 31.01 -42.23 -11.26
N ARG A 566 31.54 -42.70 -10.12
CA ARG A 566 32.60 -43.72 -10.09
C ARG A 566 32.20 -45.03 -10.77
N LEU A 567 30.95 -45.45 -10.64
CA LEU A 567 30.43 -46.66 -11.30
C LEU A 567 30.37 -46.51 -12.83
N LEU A 568 30.06 -45.31 -13.33
CA LEU A 568 29.91 -45.05 -14.77
C LEU A 568 31.21 -44.62 -15.43
N ALA A 569 32.10 -43.92 -14.70
CA ALA A 569 33.29 -43.30 -15.23
C ALA A 569 34.27 -44.29 -15.87
N ALA A 570 34.26 -45.56 -15.41
CA ALA A 570 35.07 -46.64 -15.96
C ALA A 570 34.52 -47.19 -17.29
N ALA A 571 33.20 -47.19 -17.48
CA ALA A 571 32.54 -47.78 -18.64
C ALA A 571 32.15 -46.77 -19.72
N ARG A 572 32.04 -45.48 -19.37
CA ARG A 572 31.60 -44.39 -20.26
C ARG A 572 32.56 -43.20 -20.19
N PRO A 573 33.52 -43.08 -21.12
CA PRO A 573 34.47 -41.95 -21.13
C PRO A 573 33.82 -40.61 -21.52
N ASP A 574 32.66 -40.66 -22.16
CA ASP A 574 31.87 -39.52 -22.65
C ASP A 574 30.94 -38.90 -21.61
N ILE A 575 30.81 -39.51 -20.43
CA ILE A 575 29.92 -39.02 -19.36
C ILE A 575 30.64 -38.01 -18.46
N HIS A 576 29.95 -36.91 -18.18
CA HIS A 576 30.37 -35.88 -17.25
C HIS A 576 29.33 -35.70 -16.15
N PHE A 577 29.78 -35.53 -14.92
CA PHE A 577 28.95 -35.20 -13.77
C PHE A 577 29.24 -33.77 -13.36
N VAL A 578 28.18 -32.98 -13.15
CA VAL A 578 28.27 -31.58 -12.76
C VAL A 578 27.46 -31.40 -11.49
N TRP A 579 28.12 -30.97 -10.41
CA TRP A 579 27.44 -30.52 -9.20
C TRP A 579 27.48 -29.00 -9.13
N LEU A 580 26.31 -28.37 -9.06
CA LEU A 580 26.16 -26.92 -8.88
C LEU A 580 25.72 -26.62 -7.45
N GLY A 581 26.61 -25.98 -6.68
CA GLY A 581 26.36 -25.57 -5.30
C GLY A 581 27.51 -25.91 -4.37
N GLU A 582 27.57 -25.21 -3.25
CA GLU A 582 28.61 -25.43 -2.23
C GLU A 582 28.53 -26.82 -1.62
N THR A 583 29.67 -27.34 -1.17
CA THR A 583 29.80 -28.66 -0.55
C THR A 583 30.19 -28.50 0.90
N HIS A 584 29.53 -29.22 1.80
CA HIS A 584 29.79 -29.13 3.23
C HIS A 584 31.27 -29.49 3.54
N LEU A 585 31.90 -28.76 4.47
CA LEU A 585 33.29 -28.97 4.89
C LEU A 585 33.61 -30.44 5.21
N TRP A 586 32.83 -31.09 6.07
CA TRP A 586 33.05 -32.51 6.38
C TRP A 586 32.99 -33.44 5.14
N ILE A 587 32.18 -33.16 4.11
CA ILE A 587 32.20 -33.96 2.87
C ILE A 587 33.56 -33.80 2.19
N ARG A 588 34.10 -32.57 2.15
CA ARG A 588 35.42 -32.29 1.59
C ARG A 588 36.53 -32.97 2.41
N ASP A 589 36.39 -33.01 3.74
CA ASP A 589 37.38 -33.61 4.62
C ASP A 589 37.42 -35.14 4.52
N TYR A 590 36.26 -35.79 4.48
CA TYR A 590 36.15 -37.26 4.51
C TYR A 590 36.16 -37.92 3.11
N LEU A 591 35.67 -37.22 2.08
CA LEU A 591 35.63 -37.71 0.70
C LEU A 591 36.60 -36.95 -0.22
N GLY A 592 37.49 -36.12 0.33
CA GLY A 592 38.37 -35.26 -0.45
C GLY A 592 39.24 -36.02 -1.44
N ALA A 593 39.80 -37.17 -1.05
CA ALA A 593 40.61 -38.00 -1.94
C ALA A 593 39.78 -38.54 -3.12
N GLU A 594 38.56 -39.00 -2.88
CA GLU A 594 37.65 -39.47 -3.92
C GLU A 594 37.17 -38.34 -4.84
N ILE A 595 36.89 -37.16 -4.28
CA ILE A 595 36.50 -35.98 -5.04
C ILE A 595 37.64 -35.55 -5.96
N GLU A 596 38.86 -35.42 -5.42
CA GLU A 596 40.02 -35.01 -6.23
C GLU A 596 40.37 -36.06 -7.29
N ALA A 597 40.25 -37.36 -6.96
CA ALA A 597 40.41 -38.43 -7.96
C ALA A 597 39.35 -38.32 -9.08
N ALA A 598 38.09 -38.00 -8.74
CA ALA A 598 37.04 -37.78 -9.73
C ALA A 598 37.30 -36.53 -10.58
N ARG A 599 37.73 -35.41 -9.97
CA ARG A 599 38.07 -34.17 -10.68
C ARG A 599 39.27 -34.33 -11.59
N ALA A 600 40.28 -35.10 -11.19
CA ALA A 600 41.47 -35.40 -11.98
C ALA A 600 41.15 -36.11 -13.31
N THR A 601 39.96 -36.71 -13.44
CA THR A 601 39.51 -37.28 -14.72
C THR A 601 39.10 -36.23 -15.75
N GLY A 602 38.92 -34.96 -15.36
CA GLY A 602 38.35 -33.90 -16.19
C GLY A 602 36.83 -34.04 -16.44
N ARG A 603 36.17 -35.01 -15.81
CA ARG A 603 34.76 -35.36 -16.05
C ARG A 603 33.83 -35.19 -14.87
N PHE A 604 34.37 -34.80 -13.71
CA PHE A 604 33.59 -34.46 -12.52
C PHE A 604 33.82 -32.99 -12.19
N HIS A 605 32.77 -32.18 -12.33
CA HIS A 605 32.82 -30.73 -12.25
C HIS A 605 32.11 -30.26 -10.98
N LEU A 606 32.81 -29.49 -10.16
CA LEU A 606 32.24 -28.80 -9.01
C LEU A 606 32.16 -27.32 -9.31
N LEU A 607 30.94 -26.80 -9.33
CA LEU A 607 30.66 -25.40 -9.55
C LEU A 607 30.15 -24.77 -8.25
N PRO A 608 30.56 -23.53 -7.93
CA PRO A 608 30.06 -22.83 -6.76
C PRO A 608 28.55 -22.57 -6.90
N PHE A 609 27.95 -22.04 -5.83
CA PHE A 609 26.60 -21.49 -5.93
C PHE A 609 26.52 -20.43 -7.03
N ASP A 610 25.44 -20.47 -7.82
CA ASP A 610 25.14 -19.52 -8.89
C ASP A 610 23.65 -19.16 -8.79
N GLU A 611 23.32 -17.87 -8.85
CA GLU A 611 21.94 -17.41 -8.82
C GLU A 611 21.22 -17.71 -10.15
N ASP A 612 21.95 -17.68 -11.27
CA ASP A 612 21.43 -18.07 -12.59
C ASP A 612 21.72 -19.55 -12.85
N VAL A 613 20.82 -20.40 -12.36
CA VAL A 613 20.89 -21.87 -12.52
C VAL A 613 20.41 -22.35 -13.90
N ALA A 614 19.72 -21.51 -14.68
CA ALA A 614 19.10 -21.90 -15.94
C ALA A 614 20.10 -22.43 -17.00
N PRO A 615 21.30 -21.83 -17.18
CA PRO A 615 22.32 -22.37 -18.07
C PRO A 615 22.76 -23.79 -17.73
N ALA A 616 22.82 -24.15 -16.45
CA ALA A 616 23.22 -25.49 -16.02
C ALA A 616 22.17 -26.53 -16.43
N TYR A 617 20.89 -26.24 -16.19
CA TYR A 617 19.80 -27.09 -16.66
C TYR A 617 19.80 -27.24 -18.18
N CYS A 618 19.97 -26.15 -18.94
CA CYS A 618 20.04 -26.22 -20.40
C CYS A 618 21.25 -27.02 -20.91
N GLY A 619 22.39 -26.88 -20.23
CA GLY A 619 23.66 -27.54 -20.52
C GLY A 619 23.64 -29.06 -20.35
N ALA A 620 22.79 -29.55 -19.44
CA ALA A 620 22.72 -30.94 -19.04
C ALA A 620 21.75 -31.78 -19.89
N ASP A 621 21.92 -33.09 -19.78
CA ASP A 621 21.16 -34.12 -20.48
C ASP A 621 20.23 -34.89 -19.53
N LEU A 622 20.62 -35.02 -18.25
CA LEU A 622 19.87 -35.70 -17.22
C LEU A 622 20.07 -35.03 -15.85
N TYR A 623 19.02 -34.98 -15.04
CA TYR A 623 19.10 -34.52 -13.65
C TYR A 623 19.17 -35.69 -12.67
N ALA A 624 20.12 -35.68 -11.75
CA ALA A 624 20.27 -36.71 -10.72
C ALA A 624 19.87 -36.15 -9.34
N LEU A 625 18.69 -36.55 -8.85
CA LEU A 625 18.28 -36.30 -7.48
C LEU A 625 18.74 -37.46 -6.59
N THR A 626 19.96 -37.35 -6.06
CA THR A 626 20.54 -38.37 -5.18
C THR A 626 20.16 -38.19 -3.70
N SER A 627 19.11 -37.42 -3.42
CA SER A 627 18.71 -37.10 -2.05
C SER A 627 18.17 -38.31 -1.30
N ARG A 628 18.51 -38.37 -0.01
CA ARG A 628 17.91 -39.30 0.96
C ARG A 628 16.56 -38.80 1.44
N GLU A 629 16.44 -37.49 1.64
CA GLU A 629 15.19 -36.80 1.96
C GLU A 629 15.12 -35.42 1.31
N ASP A 630 14.04 -35.16 0.58
CA ASP A 630 13.74 -33.90 -0.06
C ASP A 630 12.23 -33.80 -0.38
N PRO A 631 11.47 -32.90 0.26
CA PRO A 631 10.01 -32.97 0.22
C PRO A 631 9.43 -32.85 -1.19
N LEU A 632 9.81 -31.80 -1.92
CA LEU A 632 9.51 -31.60 -3.34
C LEU A 632 10.47 -30.53 -3.90
N PRO A 633 11.77 -30.84 -4.07
CA PRO A 633 12.78 -29.83 -4.41
C PRO A 633 12.46 -29.10 -5.71
N THR A 634 12.56 -27.76 -5.64
CA THR A 634 12.39 -26.90 -6.82
C THR A 634 13.39 -27.20 -7.92
N THR A 635 14.58 -27.67 -7.58
CA THR A 635 15.62 -27.98 -8.56
C THR A 635 15.22 -29.06 -9.57
N VAL A 636 14.40 -30.03 -9.16
CA VAL A 636 13.84 -31.03 -10.09
C VAL A 636 12.73 -30.43 -10.93
N ILE A 637 11.90 -29.57 -10.35
CA ILE A 637 10.84 -28.87 -11.07
C ILE A 637 11.45 -27.94 -12.15
N GLU A 638 12.54 -27.25 -11.81
CA GLU A 638 13.35 -26.42 -12.71
C GLU A 638 13.99 -27.25 -13.83
N ALA A 639 14.56 -28.42 -13.49
CA ALA A 639 15.08 -29.36 -14.47
C ALA A 639 13.99 -29.83 -15.44
N MET A 640 12.81 -30.22 -14.93
CA MET A 640 11.68 -30.60 -15.77
C MET A 640 11.22 -29.43 -16.66
N ALA A 641 11.22 -28.18 -16.16
CA ALA A 641 10.87 -27.00 -16.96
C ALA A 641 11.87 -26.74 -18.11
N ALA A 642 13.15 -27.08 -17.93
CA ALA A 642 14.15 -27.14 -19.00
C ALA A 642 14.05 -28.39 -19.90
N GLY A 643 13.08 -29.27 -19.63
CA GLY A 643 12.84 -30.52 -20.36
C GLY A 643 13.77 -31.67 -19.96
N LEU A 644 14.49 -31.59 -18.84
CA LEU A 644 15.40 -32.65 -18.41
C LEU A 644 14.63 -33.76 -17.71
N PRO A 645 14.85 -35.03 -18.09
CA PRO A 645 14.39 -36.11 -17.26
C PRO A 645 15.24 -36.22 -15.98
N ALA A 646 14.62 -36.71 -14.92
CA ALA A 646 15.28 -36.88 -13.63
C ALA A 646 15.33 -38.35 -13.20
N ILE A 647 16.32 -38.70 -12.38
CA ILE A 647 16.37 -39.97 -11.65
C ILE A 647 16.38 -39.65 -10.16
N ALA A 648 15.57 -40.35 -9.38
CA ALA A 648 15.46 -40.17 -7.93
C ALA A 648 15.37 -41.50 -7.18
N PHE A 649 15.86 -41.51 -5.93
CA PHE A 649 15.67 -42.64 -5.02
C PHE A 649 14.23 -42.70 -4.52
N ALA A 650 13.62 -43.89 -4.52
CA ALA A 650 12.30 -44.14 -3.96
C ALA A 650 12.25 -43.77 -2.48
N GLY A 651 11.12 -43.22 -2.03
CA GLY A 651 10.95 -42.80 -0.64
C GLY A 651 11.72 -41.54 -0.23
N SER A 652 12.44 -40.88 -1.15
CA SER A 652 13.15 -39.63 -0.83
C SER A 652 12.23 -38.42 -0.64
N GLY A 653 10.93 -38.51 -0.98
CA GLY A 653 9.97 -37.42 -0.89
C GLY A 653 8.90 -37.51 -1.98
N GLY A 654 8.42 -36.37 -2.48
CA GLY A 654 7.36 -36.30 -3.50
C GLY A 654 7.83 -36.52 -4.95
N ILE A 655 9.11 -36.32 -5.25
CA ILE A 655 9.64 -36.44 -6.62
C ILE A 655 9.54 -37.86 -7.20
N PRO A 656 9.89 -38.93 -6.47
CA PRO A 656 9.77 -40.30 -6.97
C PRO A 656 8.35 -40.63 -7.48
N ASP A 657 7.32 -40.16 -6.78
CA ASP A 657 5.92 -40.34 -7.18
C ASP A 657 5.60 -39.52 -8.44
N LEU A 658 6.02 -38.25 -8.46
CA LEU A 658 5.87 -37.37 -9.63
C LEU A 658 6.50 -37.95 -10.90
N LEU A 659 7.72 -38.51 -10.80
CA LEU A 659 8.41 -39.10 -11.96
C LEU A 659 7.67 -40.32 -12.50
N ARG A 660 7.12 -41.16 -11.61
CA ARG A 660 6.30 -42.33 -12.00
C ARG A 660 4.98 -41.91 -12.66
N GLU A 661 4.32 -40.89 -12.13
CA GLU A 661 3.05 -40.39 -12.66
C GLU A 661 3.19 -39.71 -14.03
N THR A 662 4.23 -38.91 -14.20
CA THR A 662 4.43 -38.08 -15.41
C THR A 662 5.27 -38.77 -16.48
N GLY A 663 5.97 -39.86 -16.13
CA GLY A 663 6.98 -40.46 -16.99
C GLY A 663 8.12 -39.50 -17.34
N ALA A 664 8.35 -38.45 -16.54
CA ALA A 664 9.42 -37.47 -16.74
C ALA A 664 10.79 -37.97 -16.25
N GLY A 665 10.92 -39.26 -15.94
CA GLY A 665 12.13 -39.77 -15.32
C GLY A 665 11.97 -41.19 -14.79
N GLU A 666 12.79 -41.54 -13.81
CA GLU A 666 12.74 -42.85 -13.15
C GLU A 666 12.90 -42.74 -11.63
N SER A 667 12.19 -43.62 -10.91
CA SER A 667 12.38 -43.84 -9.49
C SER A 667 13.05 -45.21 -9.30
N VAL A 668 14.20 -45.21 -8.64
CA VAL A 668 15.00 -46.43 -8.35
C VAL A 668 14.96 -46.77 -6.85
N PRO A 669 15.26 -48.02 -6.43
CA PRO A 669 15.25 -48.39 -5.01
C PRO A 669 16.12 -47.49 -4.13
N ALA A 670 15.65 -47.20 -2.91
CA ALA A 670 16.29 -46.26 -2.00
C ALA A 670 17.75 -46.63 -1.69
N GLY A 671 18.69 -45.71 -1.94
CA GLY A 671 20.12 -45.91 -1.66
C GLY A 671 20.84 -46.89 -2.59
N ASP A 672 20.17 -47.49 -3.58
CA ASP A 672 20.80 -48.41 -4.54
C ASP A 672 21.50 -47.62 -5.66
N VAL A 673 22.76 -47.27 -5.40
CA VAL A 673 23.58 -46.49 -6.34
C VAL A 673 23.86 -47.27 -7.63
N ALA A 674 23.89 -48.61 -7.58
CA ALA A 674 24.10 -49.43 -8.77
C ALA A 674 22.87 -49.38 -9.70
N ALA A 675 21.66 -49.49 -9.14
CA ALA A 675 20.43 -49.28 -9.89
C ALA A 675 20.33 -47.85 -10.43
N PHE A 676 20.74 -46.84 -9.64
CA PHE A 676 20.77 -45.45 -10.09
C PHE A 676 21.71 -45.26 -11.29
N ALA A 677 22.92 -45.81 -11.23
CA ALA A 677 23.88 -45.79 -12.33
C ALA A 677 23.34 -46.53 -13.57
N ALA A 678 22.72 -47.69 -13.40
CA ALA A 678 22.09 -48.43 -14.49
C ALA A 678 20.95 -47.63 -15.16
N ALA A 679 20.14 -46.92 -14.38
CA ALA A 679 19.07 -46.06 -14.89
C ALA A 679 19.60 -44.86 -15.69
N ILE A 680 20.75 -44.29 -15.30
CA ILE A 680 21.48 -43.30 -16.12
C ILE A 680 21.96 -43.95 -17.41
N ALA A 681 22.61 -45.12 -17.32
CA ALA A 681 23.18 -45.81 -18.47
C ALA A 681 22.13 -46.19 -19.54
N ALA A 682 20.91 -46.50 -19.11
CA ALA A 682 19.79 -46.79 -19.99
C ALA A 682 19.25 -45.55 -20.74
N ARG A 683 19.69 -44.33 -20.41
CA ARG A 683 19.21 -43.05 -20.96
C ARG A 683 20.30 -42.23 -21.65
N LEU A 684 21.31 -42.89 -22.19
CA LEU A 684 22.44 -42.23 -22.86
C LEU A 684 22.18 -41.84 -24.33
N ASP A 685 20.93 -41.98 -24.79
CA ASP A 685 20.49 -41.60 -26.14
C ASP A 685 20.07 -40.12 -26.19
N HIS A 686 20.92 -39.27 -26.79
CA HIS A 686 20.67 -37.84 -26.93
C HIS A 686 19.44 -37.51 -27.78
N GLU A 687 19.14 -38.30 -28.82
CA GLU A 687 18.00 -38.04 -29.71
C GLU A 687 16.68 -38.32 -28.96
N ALA A 688 16.62 -39.45 -28.26
CA ALA A 688 15.46 -39.80 -27.43
C ALA A 688 15.22 -38.76 -26.32
N LEU A 689 16.29 -38.30 -25.66
CA LEU A 689 16.20 -37.24 -24.65
C LEU A 689 15.72 -35.91 -25.24
N ALA A 690 16.30 -35.49 -26.38
CA ALA A 690 15.89 -34.27 -27.06
C ALA A 690 14.41 -34.30 -27.48
N ALA A 691 13.94 -35.44 -27.99
CA ALA A 691 12.54 -35.65 -28.36
C ALA A 691 11.59 -35.59 -27.16
N ALA A 692 12.04 -35.99 -25.96
CA ALA A 692 11.23 -35.96 -24.74
C ALA A 692 11.11 -34.57 -24.10
N ARG A 693 12.07 -33.66 -24.35
CA ARG A 693 12.16 -32.33 -23.70
C ARG A 693 10.85 -31.54 -23.72
N PRO A 694 10.15 -31.35 -24.87
CA PRO A 694 8.95 -30.53 -24.92
C PRO A 694 7.82 -31.09 -24.05
N ARG A 695 7.67 -32.42 -24.00
CA ARG A 695 6.66 -33.10 -23.18
C ARG A 695 6.94 -32.91 -21.69
N ILE A 696 8.20 -33.08 -21.27
CA ILE A 696 8.61 -32.91 -19.87
C ILE A 696 8.41 -31.45 -19.43
N ALA A 697 8.79 -30.49 -20.27
CA ALA A 697 8.57 -29.07 -20.01
C ALA A 697 7.08 -28.71 -19.90
N ALA A 698 6.21 -29.33 -20.71
CA ALA A 698 4.77 -29.14 -20.63
C ALA A 698 4.16 -29.69 -19.33
N GLU A 699 4.61 -30.85 -18.84
CA GLU A 699 4.21 -31.38 -17.53
C GLU A 699 4.59 -30.41 -16.41
N ALA A 700 5.80 -29.85 -16.46
CA ALA A 700 6.25 -28.88 -15.46
C ALA A 700 5.40 -27.61 -15.47
N ALA A 701 5.16 -27.03 -16.65
CA ALA A 701 4.37 -25.82 -16.82
C ALA A 701 2.92 -26.00 -16.35
N THR A 702 2.33 -27.18 -16.58
CA THR A 702 0.94 -27.47 -16.19
C THR A 702 0.78 -27.64 -14.68
N ARG A 703 1.77 -28.23 -14.02
CA ARG A 703 1.65 -28.66 -12.61
C ARG A 703 2.22 -27.67 -11.61
N PHE A 704 3.20 -26.87 -12.01
CA PHE A 704 4.00 -26.06 -11.09
C PHE A 704 3.97 -24.57 -11.44
N ASP A 705 2.82 -24.08 -11.91
CA ASP A 705 2.60 -22.64 -12.06
C ASP A 705 2.63 -21.95 -10.68
N PHE A 706 3.59 -21.02 -10.51
CA PHE A 706 3.82 -20.36 -9.24
C PHE A 706 2.75 -19.33 -8.88
N ALA A 707 2.15 -18.67 -9.88
CA ALA A 707 1.05 -17.74 -9.67
C ALA A 707 -0.21 -18.48 -9.16
N ALA A 708 -0.52 -19.62 -9.79
CA ALA A 708 -1.59 -20.50 -9.37
C ALA A 708 -1.35 -21.07 -7.96
N TYR A 709 -0.10 -21.40 -7.63
CA TYR A 709 0.30 -21.78 -6.27
C TYR A 709 0.01 -20.67 -5.25
N ALA A 710 0.54 -19.45 -5.48
CA ALA A 710 0.35 -18.30 -4.61
C ALA A 710 -1.14 -17.98 -4.39
N ARG A 711 -1.94 -18.01 -5.47
CA ARG A 711 -3.39 -17.81 -5.43
C ARG A 711 -4.12 -18.85 -4.57
N ARG A 712 -3.77 -20.13 -4.69
CA ARG A 712 -4.37 -21.21 -3.87
C ARG A 712 -4.04 -21.03 -2.39
N LEU A 713 -2.82 -20.60 -2.07
CA LEU A 713 -2.44 -20.28 -0.69
C LEU A 713 -3.24 -19.09 -0.16
N LEU A 714 -3.35 -18.02 -0.95
CA LEU A 714 -4.10 -16.81 -0.59
C LEU A 714 -5.57 -17.14 -0.30
N ALA A 715 -6.23 -17.92 -1.16
CA ALA A 715 -7.62 -18.34 -0.97
C ALA A 715 -7.80 -19.20 0.31
N LEU A 716 -6.81 -20.01 0.67
CA LEU A 716 -6.86 -20.82 1.88
C LEU A 716 -6.63 -20.00 3.15
N ALA A 717 -5.70 -19.04 3.10
CA ALA A 717 -5.39 -18.09 4.16
C ALA A 717 -6.54 -17.11 4.40
N SER A 718 -7.17 -16.61 3.32
CA SER A 718 -8.27 -15.65 3.36
C SER A 718 -9.47 -16.11 2.52
N PRO A 719 -10.33 -17.00 3.04
CA PRO A 719 -11.47 -17.56 2.30
C PRO A 719 -12.57 -16.53 1.95
N GLY A 720 -12.61 -15.39 2.65
CA GLY A 720 -13.56 -14.31 2.40
C GLY A 720 -13.13 -13.35 1.28
N LEU A 721 -11.92 -13.54 0.74
CA LEU A 721 -11.38 -12.76 -0.36
C LEU A 721 -12.08 -13.17 -1.66
N ILE A 722 -12.78 -12.24 -2.31
CA ILE A 722 -13.43 -12.49 -3.60
C ILE A 722 -12.41 -12.23 -4.71
N GLY A 723 -12.14 -13.25 -5.52
CA GLY A 723 -11.37 -13.11 -6.75
C GLY A 723 -12.19 -12.39 -7.82
N VAL A 724 -11.57 -11.44 -8.54
CA VAL A 724 -12.24 -10.65 -9.58
C VAL A 724 -11.60 -10.92 -10.94
N SER A 725 -12.36 -11.45 -11.88
CA SER A 725 -11.96 -11.50 -13.30
C SER A 725 -12.39 -10.22 -14.01
N CYS A 726 -11.49 -9.57 -14.75
CA CYS A 726 -11.78 -8.33 -15.45
C CYS A 726 -11.71 -8.52 -16.97
N PHE A 727 -12.78 -8.19 -17.68
CA PHE A 727 -12.83 -8.19 -19.14
C PHE A 727 -12.73 -6.76 -19.66
N VAL A 728 -11.73 -6.50 -20.49
CA VAL A 728 -11.42 -5.17 -21.04
C VAL A 728 -11.68 -5.19 -22.53
N THR A 729 -12.84 -4.70 -22.97
CA THR A 729 -13.11 -4.51 -24.40
C THR A 729 -12.35 -3.30 -24.93
N ASN A 730 -11.69 -3.42 -26.08
CA ASN A 730 -10.86 -2.37 -26.65
C ASN A 730 -11.07 -2.24 -28.17
N TYR A 731 -11.21 -1.00 -28.65
CA TYR A 731 -11.16 -0.65 -30.07
C TYR A 731 -10.63 0.79 -30.21
N ASN A 732 -9.45 0.96 -30.81
CA ASN A 732 -8.81 2.26 -31.06
C ASN A 732 -8.75 3.18 -29.82
N TYR A 733 -8.22 2.67 -28.71
CA TYR A 733 -8.20 3.35 -27.41
C TYR A 733 -6.79 3.53 -26.81
N GLU A 734 -5.75 3.48 -27.64
CA GLU A 734 -4.32 3.49 -27.27
C GLU A 734 -4.01 4.53 -26.18
N ARG A 735 -4.44 5.78 -26.37
CA ARG A 735 -4.15 6.91 -25.47
C ARG A 735 -4.64 6.74 -24.02
N HIS A 736 -5.68 5.93 -23.82
CA HIS A 736 -6.37 5.79 -22.52
C HIS A 736 -6.16 4.41 -21.91
N LEU A 737 -5.69 3.44 -22.71
CA LEU A 737 -5.50 2.07 -22.29
C LEU A 737 -4.53 1.93 -21.09
N PRO A 738 -3.40 2.66 -20.99
CA PRO A 738 -2.52 2.59 -19.82
C PRO A 738 -3.24 2.99 -18.53
N ARG A 739 -3.99 4.09 -18.55
CA ARG A 739 -4.74 4.57 -17.37
C ARG A 739 -5.86 3.60 -16.99
N ARG A 740 -6.53 3.00 -17.98
CA ARG A 740 -7.59 2.02 -17.75
C ARG A 740 -7.04 0.75 -17.10
N LEU A 741 -5.96 0.21 -17.64
CA LEU A 741 -5.30 -0.98 -17.10
C LEU A 741 -4.68 -0.71 -15.73
N ALA A 742 -4.03 0.44 -15.54
CA ALA A 742 -3.53 0.86 -14.22
C ALA A 742 -4.65 0.97 -13.17
N GLY A 743 -5.82 1.49 -13.55
CA GLY A 743 -6.98 1.55 -12.66
C GLY A 743 -7.55 0.17 -12.31
N ILE A 744 -7.49 -0.79 -13.24
CA ILE A 744 -7.88 -2.18 -13.01
C ILE A 744 -6.87 -2.84 -12.07
N PHE A 745 -5.58 -2.78 -12.38
CA PHE A 745 -4.51 -3.36 -11.55
C PHE A 745 -4.40 -2.72 -10.16
N GLY A 746 -4.83 -1.46 -10.01
CA GLY A 746 -4.85 -0.74 -8.74
C GLY A 746 -6.12 -0.91 -7.90
N GLN A 747 -6.99 -1.89 -8.20
CA GLN A 747 -8.21 -2.12 -7.41
C GLN A 747 -7.95 -2.87 -6.09
N THR A 748 -8.93 -2.83 -5.19
CA THR A 748 -8.82 -3.39 -3.82
C THR A 748 -9.03 -4.91 -3.75
N TYR A 749 -9.62 -5.53 -4.77
CA TYR A 749 -9.82 -6.98 -4.84
C TYR A 749 -8.75 -7.64 -5.71
N PRO A 750 -8.19 -8.79 -5.31
CA PRO A 750 -7.21 -9.49 -6.13
C PRO A 750 -7.81 -9.90 -7.47
N LEU A 751 -7.17 -9.47 -8.54
CA LEU A 751 -7.54 -9.85 -9.90
C LEU A 751 -7.17 -11.32 -10.13
N GLU A 752 -8.10 -12.09 -10.68
CA GLU A 752 -7.87 -13.47 -11.10
C GLU A 752 -7.30 -13.53 -12.52
N GLU A 753 -7.87 -12.74 -13.41
CA GLU A 753 -7.44 -12.57 -14.79
C GLU A 753 -7.86 -11.19 -15.30
N VAL A 754 -7.08 -10.67 -16.24
CA VAL A 754 -7.48 -9.52 -17.05
C VAL A 754 -7.46 -9.98 -18.50
N THR A 755 -8.64 -10.13 -19.09
CA THR A 755 -8.80 -10.53 -20.49
C THR A 755 -9.09 -9.29 -21.32
N LEU A 756 -8.12 -8.86 -22.12
CA LEU A 756 -8.31 -7.77 -23.08
C LEU A 756 -8.84 -8.33 -24.40
N LEU A 757 -10.05 -7.90 -24.76
CA LEU A 757 -10.73 -8.25 -26.00
C LEU A 757 -10.55 -7.08 -26.97
N ASP A 758 -9.56 -7.18 -27.86
CA ASP A 758 -9.29 -6.17 -28.89
C ASP A 758 -10.08 -6.47 -30.16
N ASP A 759 -10.95 -5.55 -30.58
CA ASP A 759 -11.80 -5.68 -31.77
C ASP A 759 -11.08 -5.19 -33.04
N ALA A 760 -9.89 -5.73 -33.28
CA ALA A 760 -9.01 -5.35 -34.39
C ALA A 760 -8.71 -3.83 -34.42
N SER A 761 -8.17 -3.32 -33.31
CA SER A 761 -7.70 -1.94 -33.25
C SER A 761 -6.66 -1.66 -34.33
N THR A 762 -6.82 -0.51 -34.98
CA THR A 762 -5.92 -0.01 -36.02
C THR A 762 -4.84 0.93 -35.47
N ASP A 763 -4.91 1.28 -34.18
CA ASP A 763 -3.90 2.08 -33.46
C ASP A 763 -2.91 1.19 -32.68
N GLY A 764 -2.08 1.82 -31.84
CA GLY A 764 -1.08 1.13 -31.02
C GLY A 764 -1.64 0.36 -29.81
N SER A 765 -2.96 0.21 -29.65
CA SER A 765 -3.58 -0.39 -28.46
C SER A 765 -3.01 -1.76 -28.09
N VAL A 766 -2.80 -2.65 -29.07
CA VAL A 766 -2.29 -4.01 -28.80
C VAL A 766 -0.86 -3.97 -28.27
N ALA A 767 -0.03 -3.06 -28.79
CA ALA A 767 1.33 -2.88 -28.30
C ALA A 767 1.34 -2.33 -26.87
N VAL A 768 0.55 -1.29 -26.61
CA VAL A 768 0.38 -0.69 -25.27
C VAL A 768 -0.15 -1.71 -24.25
N ALA A 769 -1.13 -2.54 -24.64
CA ALA A 769 -1.65 -3.59 -23.78
C ALA A 769 -0.56 -4.60 -23.38
N ARG A 770 0.26 -5.02 -24.36
CA ARG A 770 1.37 -5.97 -24.13
C ARG A 770 2.47 -5.36 -23.27
N GLU A 771 2.83 -4.10 -23.50
CA GLU A 771 3.81 -3.39 -22.66
C GLU A 771 3.30 -3.24 -21.24
N THR A 772 2.04 -2.84 -21.05
CA THR A 772 1.43 -2.68 -19.73
C THR A 772 1.27 -4.02 -19.00
N ALA A 773 1.09 -5.13 -19.71
CA ALA A 773 1.03 -6.46 -19.12
C ALA A 773 2.41 -7.07 -18.81
N ALA A 774 3.49 -6.51 -19.38
CA ALA A 774 4.85 -7.00 -19.18
C ALA A 774 5.61 -6.27 -18.05
N GLY A 775 5.18 -5.05 -17.70
CA GLY A 775 5.67 -4.29 -16.54
C GLY A 775 4.85 -4.59 -15.28
#